data_AF-I1QUL2-F1
#
_entry.id   AF-I1QUL2-F1
#
_cell.length_a   1.000
_cell.length_b   1.000
_cell.length_c   1.000
_cell.angle_alpha   90.00
_cell.angle_beta   90.00
_cell.angle_gamma   90.00
#
_symmetry.space_group_name_H-M   'P 1'
#
loop_
_entity.id
_entity.type
_entity.pdbx_description
1 polymer ?
#
loop_
_entity_poly.entity_id
_entity_poly.type
_entity_poly.pdbx_seq_one_letter_code
_entity_poly.pdbx_strand_id
1 'polypeptide(L)'
;MGVHPFAKAANGFVMQADAPDAKLADVQAVADAIHGNTKLANIQAVADVIHGNAKLADVQAVPDAIHGNTKVADIQAVADAKPDVQAVPGAIHGNTKVADNSVVADAIQGNTKLTDVHPFMEGDCSIKLADAQVRNKAVDGFDATNMSPLVARCLAHHLAKVSVQRVWQGNYPEMFKPVLDAFGQPHRRIYIAFDFEFAADAFTNMHCWPGCTKTNYEYLRRYVNGGDVVQMGLAFVFEDEVDEEPTFTAMALEINFDFTVELHKYNGEAISFLSEQGHDLTEHRDRGVVPHFVYTGLLSHLPFGNSSVTWIAYHGDYDFGFFLRLLQGGCRGSSHLPLELPTFLHQLRLNFPRLYDVRVLGQLVQHGFRGSLTAIADLLGVNRFGRGHHAGVDALLTLSCFFQIVSCLSASGDHQLHRLDSRQGLLAGIAQVNKAIKDARHIGDRTSNIDVIKVQAGNLDEEAQRIQELVPSNFNIIGVEVMHPQLGNRSYAIGAQQNYESMKTYLKDADSFEIVIAFMNSEGMLAYDCVWKFCISSTPRSGYLHPRQFTRLMASCGATSNPNVSWVTFHGAHGIASLISSFSAPQDLPSDWPSYVEQRRAYFPGMYDVALIVHRYPDIGILPTTGCKGGLFDVARALDLNFIKDDNPVTRVLLTLRCYMRLADRGDFPDKQSAVQGQLMEHCCWSCPAKRMEHA
;
A
#
# COMPACT_ATOMS: atom_id res chain seq x y z
N MET A 1 14.89 -20.30 -49.86
CA MET A 1 15.88 -19.28 -50.26
C MET A 1 15.77 -18.18 -49.21
N GLY A 2 16.50 -18.21 -48.11
CA GLY A 2 17.94 -17.94 -48.02
C GLY A 2 18.09 -16.67 -47.18
N VAL A 3 17.94 -16.80 -45.85
CA VAL A 3 18.26 -15.70 -44.91
C VAL A 3 19.77 -15.80 -44.66
N HIS A 4 20.55 -14.95 -45.32
CA HIS A 4 21.95 -14.73 -44.95
C HIS A 4 22.04 -13.57 -43.96
N PRO A 5 22.94 -13.68 -42.96
CA PRO A 5 23.05 -12.78 -41.83
C PRO A 5 23.91 -11.57 -42.20
N PHE A 6 23.55 -10.38 -41.73
CA PHE A 6 24.48 -9.25 -41.71
C PHE A 6 25.04 -9.08 -40.30
N ALA A 7 26.16 -9.77 -40.06
CA ALA A 7 27.27 -9.17 -39.33
C ALA A 7 28.30 -8.71 -40.38
N LYS A 8 28.39 -7.40 -40.62
CA LYS A 8 29.60 -6.78 -41.14
C LYS A 8 29.71 -5.36 -40.62
N ALA A 9 30.72 -5.16 -39.77
CA ALA A 9 31.04 -3.91 -39.11
C ALA A 9 31.47 -2.84 -40.12
N ALA A 10 30.80 -1.70 -40.06
CA ALA A 10 31.37 -0.43 -40.45
C ALA A 10 31.30 0.45 -39.19
N ASN A 11 32.46 0.79 -38.62
CA ASN A 11 32.66 1.61 -37.41
C ASN A 11 32.39 0.94 -36.05
N GLY A 12 32.94 -0.25 -35.79
CA GLY A 12 33.28 -0.72 -34.43
C GLY A 12 32.13 -1.06 -33.46
N PHE A 13 30.89 -0.74 -33.80
CA PHE A 13 29.70 -1.00 -32.98
C PHE A 13 28.82 -2.10 -33.61
N VAL A 14 28.41 -3.08 -32.82
CA VAL A 14 27.35 -4.04 -33.18
C VAL A 14 26.10 -3.68 -32.37
N MET A 15 25.03 -3.29 -33.07
CA MET A 15 23.77 -2.86 -32.43
C MET A 15 22.88 -4.02 -32.01
N GLN A 16 22.84 -5.18 -32.70
CA GLN A 16 21.88 -6.25 -32.37
C GLN A 16 22.39 -7.65 -32.76
N ALA A 17 22.27 -8.63 -31.88
CA ALA A 17 22.68 -10.02 -32.12
C ALA A 17 21.56 -11.04 -31.75
N ASP A 18 20.46 -11.02 -32.49
CA ASP A 18 19.31 -11.94 -32.31
C ASP A 18 19.52 -13.35 -32.92
N ALA A 19 20.75 -13.88 -32.90
CA ALA A 19 21.06 -15.18 -33.49
C ALA A 19 21.45 -16.21 -32.41
N PRO A 20 20.71 -17.32 -32.25
CA PRO A 20 21.18 -18.43 -31.43
C PRO A 20 22.50 -18.97 -31.98
N ASP A 21 23.48 -19.20 -31.10
CA ASP A 21 24.83 -19.73 -31.39
C ASP A 21 25.84 -18.74 -32.03
N ALA A 22 25.74 -17.44 -31.72
CA ALA A 22 26.68 -16.43 -32.22
C ALA A 22 28.11 -16.53 -31.64
N LYS A 23 29.12 -16.20 -32.47
CA LYS A 23 30.53 -16.02 -32.08
C LYS A 23 31.00 -14.63 -32.51
N LEU A 24 31.38 -13.77 -31.56
CA LEU A 24 31.93 -12.43 -31.83
C LEU A 24 33.32 -12.31 -31.21
N ALA A 25 34.25 -11.68 -31.93
CA ALA A 25 35.59 -11.38 -31.46
C ALA A 25 36.06 -10.03 -32.00
N ASP A 26 36.92 -9.33 -31.23
CA ASP A 26 37.59 -8.08 -31.62
C ASP A 26 36.62 -6.92 -31.93
N VAL A 27 35.63 -6.69 -31.04
CA VAL A 27 34.59 -5.65 -31.20
C VAL A 27 34.74 -4.57 -30.13
N GLN A 28 34.48 -3.31 -30.50
CA GLN A 28 34.63 -2.18 -29.59
C GLN A 28 33.51 -2.13 -28.54
N ALA A 29 32.25 -2.31 -28.95
CA ALA A 29 31.13 -2.42 -28.01
C ALA A 29 29.96 -3.25 -28.57
N VAL A 30 29.20 -3.88 -27.66
CA VAL A 30 27.92 -4.56 -27.94
C VAL A 30 26.80 -3.87 -27.16
N ALA A 31 25.75 -3.43 -27.86
CA ALA A 31 24.75 -2.52 -27.29
C ALA A 31 23.41 -3.13 -26.87
N ASP A 32 22.97 -4.27 -27.43
CA ASP A 32 21.64 -4.86 -27.14
C ASP A 32 21.72 -6.32 -26.63
N ALA A 33 20.59 -6.80 -26.11
CA ALA A 33 20.42 -8.11 -25.48
C ALA A 33 20.90 -9.29 -26.32
N ILE A 34 21.64 -10.20 -25.69
CA ILE A 34 22.14 -11.43 -26.31
C ILE A 34 21.27 -12.61 -25.88
N HIS A 35 20.72 -13.35 -26.84
CA HIS A 35 19.90 -14.54 -26.60
C HIS A 35 20.58 -15.83 -27.07
N GLY A 36 20.60 -16.88 -26.23
CA GLY A 36 21.07 -18.24 -26.60
C GLY A 36 22.47 -18.63 -26.11
N ASN A 37 23.15 -19.56 -26.79
CA ASN A 37 24.51 -19.99 -26.45
C ASN A 37 25.58 -19.14 -27.16
N THR A 38 26.11 -18.09 -26.53
CA THR A 38 26.99 -17.12 -27.21
C THR A 38 28.42 -17.18 -26.70
N LYS A 39 29.42 -17.03 -27.60
CA LYS A 39 30.84 -16.86 -27.23
C LYS A 39 31.37 -15.49 -27.66
N LEU A 40 31.90 -14.74 -26.69
CA LEU A 40 32.52 -13.43 -26.89
C LEU A 40 33.99 -13.47 -26.44
N ALA A 41 34.88 -12.90 -27.23
CA ALA A 41 36.30 -12.77 -26.90
C ALA A 41 36.86 -11.40 -27.34
N ASN A 42 37.81 -10.81 -26.60
CA ASN A 42 38.45 -9.53 -26.95
C ASN A 42 37.46 -8.38 -27.20
N ILE A 43 36.62 -8.03 -26.20
CA ILE A 43 35.62 -6.96 -26.32
C ILE A 43 35.91 -5.82 -25.35
N GLN A 44 35.79 -4.58 -25.81
CA GLN A 44 36.04 -3.41 -24.94
C GLN A 44 34.90 -3.15 -23.94
N ALA A 45 33.62 -3.19 -24.37
CA ALA A 45 32.47 -3.00 -23.48
C ALA A 45 31.20 -3.76 -23.94
N VAL A 46 30.35 -4.19 -23.00
CA VAL A 46 29.02 -4.79 -23.27
C VAL A 46 27.96 -4.05 -22.46
N ALA A 47 27.05 -3.34 -23.11
CA ALA A 47 26.16 -2.37 -22.47
C ALA A 47 24.81 -2.92 -21.98
N ASP A 48 24.30 -4.05 -22.47
CA ASP A 48 22.95 -4.56 -22.13
C ASP A 48 22.89 -6.06 -21.80
N VAL A 49 21.75 -6.46 -21.22
CA VAL A 49 21.46 -7.77 -20.59
C VAL A 49 21.79 -8.99 -21.45
N ILE A 50 22.60 -9.90 -20.91
CA ILE A 50 22.82 -11.24 -21.49
C ILE A 50 21.75 -12.19 -20.95
N HIS A 51 21.01 -12.85 -21.85
CA HIS A 51 20.00 -13.86 -21.53
C HIS A 51 20.35 -15.20 -22.19
N GLY A 52 20.93 -16.15 -21.46
CA GLY A 52 21.27 -17.48 -21.99
C GLY A 52 22.53 -18.11 -21.38
N ASN A 53 23.16 -19.05 -22.10
CA ASN A 53 24.45 -19.62 -21.69
C ASN A 53 25.59 -18.90 -22.44
N ALA A 54 26.29 -17.97 -21.80
CA ALA A 54 27.38 -17.22 -22.44
C ALA A 54 28.77 -17.66 -21.96
N LYS A 55 29.78 -17.56 -22.84
CA LYS A 55 31.20 -17.59 -22.47
C LYS A 55 31.87 -16.28 -22.87
N LEU A 56 32.43 -15.59 -21.88
CA LEU A 56 33.18 -14.34 -22.02
C LEU A 56 34.66 -14.60 -21.73
N ALA A 57 35.54 -14.10 -22.57
CA ALA A 57 36.99 -14.08 -22.36
C ALA A 57 37.56 -12.72 -22.79
N ASP A 58 38.52 -12.16 -22.06
CA ASP A 58 39.21 -10.91 -22.42
C ASP A 58 38.25 -9.72 -22.67
N VAL A 59 37.37 -9.42 -21.69
CA VAL A 59 36.40 -8.31 -21.75
C VAL A 59 36.82 -7.18 -20.80
N GLN A 60 36.89 -5.93 -21.27
CA GLN A 60 37.38 -4.82 -20.44
C GLN A 60 36.33 -4.24 -19.47
N ALA A 61 35.04 -4.15 -19.84
CA ALA A 61 33.98 -3.61 -18.97
C ALA A 61 32.56 -4.18 -19.28
N VAL A 62 31.73 -4.35 -18.24
CA VAL A 62 30.31 -4.76 -18.34
C VAL A 62 29.47 -3.91 -17.36
N PRO A 63 28.69 -2.91 -17.83
CA PRO A 63 27.95 -2.00 -16.95
C PRO A 63 26.59 -2.53 -16.44
N ASP A 64 25.96 -3.50 -17.13
CA ASP A 64 24.59 -3.96 -16.81
C ASP A 64 24.45 -5.50 -16.61
N ALA A 65 23.32 -5.89 -16.01
CA ALA A 65 23.07 -7.20 -15.40
C ALA A 65 23.22 -8.42 -16.34
N ILE A 66 23.76 -9.53 -15.80
CA ILE A 66 23.89 -10.82 -16.48
C ILE A 66 22.81 -11.79 -15.95
N HIS A 67 22.03 -12.40 -16.83
CA HIS A 67 21.01 -13.41 -16.49
C HIS A 67 21.28 -14.75 -17.22
N GLY A 68 21.62 -15.82 -16.49
CA GLY A 68 21.77 -17.18 -17.02
C GLY A 68 23.00 -17.94 -16.52
N ASN A 69 23.40 -19.03 -17.18
CA ASN A 69 24.62 -19.78 -16.85
C ASN A 69 25.81 -19.23 -17.65
N THR A 70 26.54 -18.27 -17.08
CA THR A 70 27.66 -17.59 -17.75
C THR A 70 29.02 -18.03 -17.19
N LYS A 71 30.00 -18.30 -18.06
CA LYS A 71 31.41 -18.48 -17.69
C LYS A 71 32.23 -17.26 -18.10
N VAL A 72 33.00 -16.72 -17.17
CA VAL A 72 33.76 -15.47 -17.35
C VAL A 72 35.22 -15.72 -16.96
N ALA A 73 36.16 -15.32 -17.81
CA ALA A 73 37.59 -15.34 -17.55
C ALA A 73 38.25 -14.04 -18.03
N ASP A 74 39.27 -13.57 -17.32
CA ASP A 74 40.15 -12.46 -17.71
C ASP A 74 39.44 -11.08 -17.90
N ILE A 75 38.78 -10.56 -16.85
CA ILE A 75 38.23 -9.18 -16.85
C ILE A 75 39.24 -8.22 -16.23
N GLN A 76 39.54 -7.11 -16.93
CA GLN A 76 40.54 -6.14 -16.49
C GLN A 76 40.05 -5.10 -15.47
N ALA A 77 38.76 -4.76 -15.41
CA ALA A 77 38.19 -3.87 -14.38
C ALA A 77 36.67 -4.02 -14.19
N VAL A 78 36.19 -3.97 -12.94
CA VAL A 78 34.79 -3.71 -12.57
C VAL A 78 34.81 -2.50 -11.62
N ALA A 79 34.84 -1.27 -12.14
CA ALA A 79 34.74 -0.06 -11.32
C ALA A 79 34.39 1.22 -12.11
N ASP A 80 33.48 2.01 -11.51
CA ASP A 80 33.25 3.46 -11.55
C ASP A 80 33.63 4.27 -12.80
N ALA A 81 32.62 4.73 -13.54
CA ALA A 81 32.79 5.68 -14.63
C ALA A 81 32.14 7.05 -14.34
N LYS A 82 32.95 7.99 -13.83
CA LYS A 82 32.87 9.48 -13.87
C LYS A 82 31.58 10.21 -13.38
N PRO A 83 31.68 11.49 -12.93
CA PRO A 83 30.65 12.17 -12.13
C PRO A 83 29.31 12.49 -12.82
N ASP A 84 29.18 12.25 -14.13
CA ASP A 84 28.06 12.77 -14.93
C ASP A 84 27.18 11.67 -15.56
N VAL A 85 27.26 10.43 -15.10
CA VAL A 85 26.41 9.32 -15.57
C VAL A 85 25.68 8.68 -14.38
N GLN A 86 24.35 8.82 -14.33
CA GLN A 86 23.49 8.10 -13.40
C GLN A 86 23.27 6.67 -13.89
N ALA A 87 24.08 5.72 -13.44
CA ALA A 87 23.75 4.29 -13.44
C ALA A 87 24.60 3.58 -12.38
N VAL A 88 23.95 2.97 -11.39
CA VAL A 88 24.58 2.08 -10.41
C VAL A 88 24.22 0.65 -10.82
N PRO A 89 25.20 -0.26 -11.08
CA PRO A 89 24.94 -1.58 -11.65
C PRO A 89 24.16 -2.53 -10.71
N GLY A 90 23.23 -3.29 -11.31
CA GLY A 90 22.52 -4.40 -10.67
C GLY A 90 23.33 -5.71 -10.70
N ALA A 91 23.14 -6.51 -9.65
CA ALA A 91 23.86 -7.76 -9.35
C ALA A 91 23.87 -8.81 -10.48
N ILE A 92 24.96 -9.61 -10.51
CA ILE A 92 25.09 -10.83 -11.32
C ILE A 92 24.17 -11.92 -10.72
N HIS A 93 23.26 -12.50 -11.51
CA HIS A 93 22.37 -13.59 -11.07
C HIS A 93 22.59 -14.88 -11.89
N GLY A 94 22.84 -16.01 -11.21
CA GLY A 94 22.99 -17.35 -11.81
C GLY A 94 24.22 -18.13 -11.31
N ASN A 95 24.38 -19.40 -11.73
CA ASN A 95 25.56 -20.24 -11.43
C ASN A 95 26.81 -19.76 -12.20
N THR A 96 27.43 -18.69 -11.73
CA THR A 96 28.60 -18.07 -12.36
C THR A 96 29.90 -18.67 -11.81
N LYS A 97 30.81 -19.11 -12.70
CA LYS A 97 32.20 -19.48 -12.34
C LYS A 97 33.15 -18.39 -12.79
N VAL A 98 33.85 -17.78 -11.84
CA VAL A 98 34.92 -16.79 -12.05
C VAL A 98 36.25 -17.47 -11.72
N ALA A 99 37.25 -17.37 -12.60
CA ALA A 99 38.61 -17.83 -12.35
C ALA A 99 39.61 -16.75 -12.82
N ASP A 100 40.71 -16.60 -12.08
CA ASP A 100 41.90 -15.82 -12.44
C ASP A 100 41.73 -14.29 -12.63
N ASN A 101 41.02 -13.58 -11.73
CA ASN A 101 40.93 -12.11 -11.73
C ASN A 101 41.60 -11.46 -10.51
N SER A 102 42.32 -10.34 -10.71
CA SER A 102 43.18 -9.70 -9.69
C SER A 102 42.51 -8.63 -8.80
N VAL A 103 41.24 -8.31 -9.00
CA VAL A 103 40.47 -7.38 -8.15
C VAL A 103 39.03 -7.87 -8.03
N VAL A 104 38.65 -8.40 -6.86
CA VAL A 104 37.26 -8.70 -6.50
C VAL A 104 37.04 -8.24 -5.06
N ALA A 105 36.45 -7.07 -4.89
CA ALA A 105 35.84 -6.63 -3.64
C ALA A 105 34.34 -6.44 -3.95
N ASP A 106 33.48 -6.97 -3.07
CA ASP A 106 32.03 -6.85 -3.11
C ASP A 106 31.31 -7.38 -4.36
N ALA A 107 31.20 -8.71 -4.49
CA ALA A 107 30.07 -9.40 -5.14
C ALA A 107 30.31 -10.91 -5.28
N ILE A 108 29.99 -11.72 -4.25
CA ILE A 108 29.77 -13.16 -4.43
C ILE A 108 28.62 -13.62 -3.51
N GLN A 109 27.47 -13.99 -4.10
CA GLN A 109 26.46 -14.87 -3.48
C GLN A 109 26.43 -16.21 -4.23
N GLY A 110 26.54 -17.31 -3.49
CA GLY A 110 26.53 -18.70 -3.99
C GLY A 110 27.39 -19.62 -3.12
N ASN A 111 27.01 -20.92 -3.03
CA ASN A 111 27.52 -21.94 -2.09
C ASN A 111 29.03 -21.88 -1.80
N THR A 112 29.39 -21.16 -0.73
CA THR A 112 30.68 -21.29 -0.05
C THR A 112 30.41 -21.89 1.32
N LYS A 113 30.94 -23.09 1.58
CA LYS A 113 30.81 -23.75 2.88
C LYS A 113 31.53 -22.92 3.95
N LEU A 114 30.77 -22.35 4.88
CA LEU A 114 31.26 -21.91 6.18
C LEU A 114 30.72 -22.89 7.21
N THR A 115 31.59 -23.75 7.73
CA THR A 115 31.31 -24.63 8.87
C THR A 115 31.60 -23.89 10.18
N ASP A 116 30.80 -24.26 11.19
CA ASP A 116 30.99 -24.05 12.63
C ASP A 116 30.46 -22.75 13.23
N VAL A 117 29.21 -22.80 13.75
CA VAL A 117 28.81 -21.97 14.89
C VAL A 117 28.05 -22.83 15.91
N HIS A 118 28.66 -22.97 17.09
CA HIS A 118 28.10 -23.61 18.28
C HIS A 118 26.94 -22.79 18.89
N PRO A 119 26.01 -23.42 19.65
CA PRO A 119 24.86 -22.74 20.23
C PRO A 119 25.29 -21.84 21.39
N PHE A 120 24.86 -20.58 21.38
CA PHE A 120 24.95 -19.70 22.54
C PHE A 120 23.63 -19.72 23.33
N MET A 121 23.80 -19.76 24.65
CA MET A 121 22.78 -19.91 25.69
C MET A 121 21.84 -18.70 25.81
N GLU A 122 20.66 -18.97 26.37
CA GLU A 122 19.61 -18.05 26.81
C GLU A 122 20.14 -16.70 27.33
N GLY A 123 19.65 -15.60 26.74
CA GLY A 123 19.83 -14.24 27.23
C GLY A 123 18.53 -13.46 27.07
N ASP A 124 18.16 -12.71 28.09
CA ASP A 124 16.89 -11.96 28.20
C ASP A 124 16.53 -11.16 26.92
N CYS A 125 15.35 -11.45 26.34
CA CYS A 125 14.80 -10.76 25.15
C CYS A 125 14.16 -9.39 25.45
N SER A 126 14.51 -8.76 26.59
CA SER A 126 13.93 -7.47 27.00
C SER A 126 14.86 -6.31 26.66
N ILE A 127 14.36 -5.32 25.92
CA ILE A 127 15.09 -4.09 25.61
C ILE A 127 14.66 -3.01 26.61
N LYS A 128 15.59 -2.59 27.47
CA LYS A 128 15.46 -1.37 28.29
C LYS A 128 16.30 -0.27 27.65
N LEU A 129 15.67 0.82 27.22
CA LEU A 129 16.33 1.94 26.56
C LEU A 129 16.82 2.96 27.60
N ALA A 130 17.99 2.75 28.21
CA ALA A 130 18.56 3.74 29.13
C ALA A 130 19.12 4.97 28.39
N ASP A 131 18.65 6.16 28.78
CA ASP A 131 19.19 7.50 28.52
C ASP A 131 19.26 7.97 27.05
N ALA A 132 18.17 8.60 26.60
CA ALA A 132 18.24 9.76 25.72
C ALA A 132 17.18 10.76 26.16
N GLN A 133 17.58 11.97 26.57
CA GLN A 133 16.70 13.05 27.01
C GLN A 133 15.61 13.38 25.95
N VAL A 134 14.45 12.72 26.03
CA VAL A 134 13.27 13.02 25.21
C VAL A 134 12.19 13.52 26.15
N ARG A 135 12.24 14.82 26.47
CA ARG A 135 11.09 15.52 27.06
C ARG A 135 10.07 15.78 25.96
N ASN A 136 9.07 14.91 25.81
CA ASN A 136 7.83 15.28 25.12
C ASN A 136 6.68 15.31 26.14
N LYS A 137 6.07 16.49 26.27
CA LYS A 137 4.89 16.72 27.10
C LYS A 137 3.75 15.83 26.62
N ALA A 138 3.08 15.17 27.57
CA ALA A 138 1.87 14.41 27.35
C ALA A 138 0.80 15.26 26.65
N VAL A 139 0.39 14.81 25.47
CA VAL A 139 -0.89 15.16 24.85
C VAL A 139 -1.51 13.82 24.45
N ASP A 140 -2.66 13.51 25.05
CA ASP A 140 -3.41 12.28 24.78
C ASP A 140 -3.94 12.29 23.35
N GLY A 141 -3.41 11.40 22.51
CA GLY A 141 -3.78 11.21 21.10
C GLY A 141 -2.86 10.18 20.44
N PHE A 142 -3.34 8.95 20.30
CA PHE A 142 -2.48 7.76 20.15
C PHE A 142 -2.52 7.21 18.72
N ASP A 143 -1.47 7.50 17.94
CA ASP A 143 -1.24 6.96 16.60
C ASP A 143 -0.08 5.94 16.60
N ALA A 144 -0.12 4.93 15.72
CA ALA A 144 0.93 3.91 15.52
C ALA A 144 2.26 4.50 15.04
N THR A 145 2.23 5.74 14.58
CA THR A 145 3.32 6.48 13.93
C THR A 145 4.17 7.31 14.90
N ASN A 146 3.69 7.54 16.12
CA ASN A 146 4.41 8.27 17.17
C ASN A 146 5.46 7.41 17.90
N MET A 147 6.25 6.65 17.14
CA MET A 147 7.48 6.04 17.64
C MET A 147 8.65 6.96 17.30
N SER A 148 9.50 7.27 18.28
CA SER A 148 10.64 8.15 18.02
C SER A 148 11.58 7.50 16.98
N PRO A 149 12.23 8.29 16.12
CA PRO A 149 13.16 7.75 15.11
C PRO A 149 14.25 6.87 15.72
N LEU A 150 14.69 7.20 16.94
CA LEU A 150 15.71 6.47 17.66
C LEU A 150 15.19 5.11 18.15
N VAL A 151 13.99 5.04 18.73
CA VAL A 151 13.36 3.78 19.15
C VAL A 151 13.17 2.85 17.95
N ALA A 152 12.63 3.37 16.84
CA ALA A 152 12.42 2.58 15.62
C ALA A 152 13.74 2.01 15.06
N ARG A 153 14.81 2.81 15.06
CA ARG A 153 16.15 2.35 14.65
C ARG A 153 16.74 1.31 15.59
N CYS A 154 16.59 1.50 16.91
CA CYS A 154 17.04 0.54 17.91
C CYS A 154 16.34 -0.80 17.75
N LEU A 155 15.03 -0.80 17.50
CA LEU A 155 14.25 -2.01 17.22
C LEU A 155 14.75 -2.72 15.97
N ALA A 156 14.94 -2.00 14.85
CA ALA A 156 15.46 -2.58 13.62
C ALA A 156 16.82 -3.29 13.84
N HIS A 157 17.71 -2.70 14.63
CA HIS A 157 19.00 -3.32 14.94
C HIS A 157 18.90 -4.49 15.94
N HIS A 158 17.98 -4.43 16.90
CA HIS A 158 17.82 -5.49 17.90
C HIS A 158 17.13 -6.72 17.33
N LEU A 159 16.16 -6.55 16.42
CA LEU A 159 15.48 -7.65 15.73
C LEU A 159 16.44 -8.57 14.99
N ALA A 160 17.52 -8.00 14.44
CA ALA A 160 18.62 -8.72 13.83
C ALA A 160 19.32 -9.73 14.78
N LYS A 161 19.14 -9.60 16.09
CA LYS A 161 19.73 -10.47 17.12
C LYS A 161 18.74 -11.47 17.71
N VAL A 162 17.46 -11.40 17.33
CA VAL A 162 16.42 -12.30 17.84
C VAL A 162 16.61 -13.69 17.22
N SER A 163 16.70 -14.71 18.07
CA SER A 163 16.78 -16.10 17.62
C SER A 163 15.43 -16.60 17.14
N VAL A 164 15.37 -17.06 15.89
CA VAL A 164 14.20 -17.73 15.31
C VAL A 164 14.06 -19.13 15.93
N GLN A 165 12.94 -19.40 16.59
CA GLN A 165 12.63 -20.69 17.18
C GLN A 165 11.96 -21.60 16.15
N ARG A 166 12.59 -22.72 15.82
CA ARG A 166 12.06 -23.70 14.87
C ARG A 166 10.99 -24.57 15.54
N VAL A 167 9.80 -24.55 14.97
CA VAL A 167 8.62 -25.22 15.50
C VAL A 167 8.26 -26.42 14.62
N TRP A 168 8.12 -27.56 15.28
CA TRP A 168 7.82 -28.89 14.75
C TRP A 168 6.73 -29.56 15.59
N GLN A 169 6.17 -30.66 15.12
CA GLN A 169 5.09 -31.39 15.80
C GLN A 169 5.46 -31.79 17.24
N GLY A 170 6.74 -32.05 17.51
CA GLY A 170 7.22 -32.47 18.82
C GLY A 170 7.37 -31.36 19.86
N ASN A 171 7.45 -30.09 19.45
CA ASN A 171 7.73 -28.96 20.36
C ASN A 171 6.76 -27.77 20.20
N TYR A 172 5.76 -27.83 19.32
CA TYR A 172 4.85 -26.69 19.09
C TYR A 172 4.16 -26.14 20.35
N PRO A 173 3.70 -26.95 21.34
CA PRO A 173 3.05 -26.38 22.52
C PRO A 173 4.03 -25.56 23.37
N GLU A 174 5.28 -26.03 23.46
CA GLU A 174 6.34 -25.37 24.22
C GLU A 174 6.76 -24.06 23.55
N MET A 175 6.88 -24.05 22.22
CA MET A 175 7.28 -22.86 21.46
C MET A 175 6.16 -21.81 21.37
N PHE A 176 4.89 -22.21 21.39
CA PHE A 176 3.77 -21.27 21.38
C PHE A 176 3.56 -20.62 22.75
N LYS A 177 3.89 -21.32 23.85
CA LYS A 177 3.63 -20.85 25.21
C LYS A 177 4.16 -19.44 25.51
N PRO A 178 5.43 -19.08 25.23
CA PRO A 178 5.93 -17.72 25.49
C PRO A 178 5.16 -16.64 24.74
N VAL A 179 4.75 -16.92 23.50
CA VAL A 179 3.95 -15.99 22.68
C VAL A 179 2.56 -15.81 23.27
N LEU A 180 1.89 -16.91 23.66
CA LEU A 180 0.58 -16.87 24.31
C LEU A 180 0.62 -16.17 25.67
N ASP A 181 1.66 -16.43 26.48
CA ASP A 181 1.86 -15.81 27.78
C ASP A 181 2.07 -14.29 27.61
N ALA A 182 2.80 -13.86 26.57
CA ALA A 182 2.96 -12.44 26.22
C ALA A 182 1.62 -11.81 25.83
N PHE A 183 0.82 -12.44 24.95
CA PHE A 183 -0.52 -11.93 24.62
C PHE A 183 -1.48 -11.86 25.83
N GLY A 184 -1.20 -12.60 26.90
CA GLY A 184 -1.93 -12.53 28.17
C GLY A 184 -1.62 -11.29 29.02
N GLN A 185 -0.61 -10.49 28.64
CA GLN A 185 -0.23 -9.25 29.33
C GLN A 185 -0.78 -8.00 28.61
N PRO A 186 -0.96 -6.87 29.31
CA PRO A 186 -1.38 -5.62 28.69
C PRO A 186 -0.24 -5.02 27.86
N HIS A 187 -0.53 -4.75 26.57
CA HIS A 187 0.41 -4.14 25.63
C HIS A 187 -0.15 -2.83 25.10
N ARG A 188 0.73 -1.84 24.98
CA ARG A 188 0.45 -0.57 24.30
C ARG A 188 0.14 -0.81 22.83
N ARG A 189 1.05 -1.54 22.17
CA ARG A 189 1.02 -1.86 20.74
C ARG A 189 1.67 -3.21 20.52
N ILE A 190 1.21 -3.90 19.48
CA ILE A 190 1.78 -5.18 19.05
C ILE A 190 2.06 -5.09 17.56
N TYR A 191 3.26 -5.51 17.16
CA TYR A 191 3.66 -5.62 15.77
C TYR A 191 3.87 -7.09 15.44
N ILE A 192 3.24 -7.56 14.38
CA ILE A 192 3.31 -8.95 13.92
C ILE A 192 3.71 -8.93 12.45
N ALA A 193 4.96 -9.27 12.17
CA ALA A 193 5.37 -9.56 10.81
C ALA A 193 5.26 -11.05 10.52
N PHE A 194 4.95 -11.39 9.28
CA PHE A 194 4.84 -12.77 8.85
C PHE A 194 5.26 -12.92 7.39
N ASP A 195 5.62 -14.16 7.06
CA ASP A 195 6.05 -14.59 5.74
C ASP A 195 5.69 -16.08 5.59
N PHE A 196 5.49 -16.56 4.37
CA PHE A 196 5.12 -17.95 4.10
C PHE A 196 5.96 -18.54 2.99
N GLU A 197 6.34 -19.80 3.17
CA GLU A 197 6.84 -20.65 2.08
C GLU A 197 5.75 -21.65 1.72
N PHE A 198 5.45 -21.78 0.43
CA PHE A 198 4.33 -22.59 -0.05
C PHE A 198 4.62 -23.28 -1.38
N ALA A 199 3.91 -24.36 -1.66
CA ALA A 199 4.03 -25.13 -2.90
C ALA A 199 2.74 -25.03 -3.74
N ALA A 200 2.90 -24.69 -5.02
CA ALA A 200 1.79 -24.63 -5.98
C ALA A 200 1.29 -26.04 -6.38
N ASP A 201 -0.01 -26.16 -6.67
CA ASP A 201 -0.54 -27.39 -7.28
C ASP A 201 0.00 -27.60 -8.71
N ALA A 202 -0.03 -28.84 -9.20
CA ALA A 202 0.46 -29.18 -10.53
C ALA A 202 -0.30 -28.52 -11.69
N PHE A 203 -1.45 -27.89 -11.42
CA PHE A 203 -2.28 -27.22 -12.42
C PHE A 203 -2.04 -25.71 -12.45
N THR A 204 -1.25 -25.19 -11.53
CA THR A 204 -0.94 -23.78 -11.41
C THR A 204 0.11 -23.41 -12.45
N ASN A 205 -0.24 -22.49 -13.34
CA ASN A 205 0.69 -21.91 -14.29
C ASN A 205 1.58 -20.89 -13.58
N MET A 206 2.83 -21.25 -13.27
CA MET A 206 3.80 -20.39 -12.58
C MET A 206 4.26 -19.17 -13.39
N HIS A 207 3.95 -19.12 -14.68
CA HIS A 207 4.31 -18.01 -15.58
C HIS A 207 3.10 -17.17 -15.98
N CYS A 208 2.03 -17.18 -15.18
CA CYS A 208 0.90 -16.29 -15.43
C CYS A 208 1.28 -14.85 -15.09
N TRP A 209 1.01 -13.92 -16.02
CA TRP A 209 1.18 -12.48 -15.83
C TRP A 209 -0.18 -11.80 -15.92
N PRO A 210 -0.87 -11.57 -14.79
CA PRO A 210 -2.20 -10.98 -14.79
C PRO A 210 -2.17 -9.53 -15.29
N GLY A 211 -3.13 -9.18 -16.18
CA GLY A 211 -3.19 -7.85 -16.81
C GLY A 211 -3.97 -6.80 -16.01
N CYS A 212 -4.83 -7.23 -15.08
CA CYS A 212 -5.61 -6.35 -14.21
C CYS A 212 -5.87 -6.98 -12.84
N THR A 213 -6.36 -6.18 -11.89
CA THR A 213 -6.68 -6.57 -10.50
C THR A 213 -7.57 -7.81 -10.43
N LYS A 214 -8.61 -7.89 -11.27
CA LYS A 214 -9.52 -9.04 -11.32
C LYS A 214 -8.80 -10.33 -11.69
N THR A 215 -8.08 -10.34 -12.82
CA THR A 215 -7.32 -11.53 -13.26
C THR A 215 -6.20 -11.89 -12.28
N ASN A 216 -5.62 -10.90 -11.60
CA ASN A 216 -4.59 -11.12 -10.60
C ASN A 216 -5.16 -11.84 -9.37
N TYR A 217 -6.31 -11.37 -8.89
CA TYR A 217 -6.99 -12.01 -7.78
C TYR A 217 -7.50 -13.40 -8.14
N GLU A 218 -8.03 -13.61 -9.34
CA GLU A 218 -8.44 -14.94 -9.80
C GLU A 218 -7.26 -15.93 -9.80
N TYR A 219 -6.08 -15.48 -10.25
CA TYR A 219 -4.86 -16.27 -10.23
C TYR A 219 -4.39 -16.57 -8.79
N LEU A 220 -4.27 -15.55 -7.94
CA LEU A 220 -3.96 -15.69 -6.51
C LEU A 220 -4.92 -16.67 -5.84
N ARG A 221 -6.23 -16.50 -6.06
CA ARG A 221 -7.28 -17.39 -5.52
C ARG A 221 -7.08 -18.83 -5.97
N ARG A 222 -6.82 -19.07 -7.25
CA ARG A 222 -6.58 -20.42 -7.79
C ARG A 222 -5.34 -21.05 -7.15
N TYR A 223 -4.28 -20.26 -7.02
CA TYR A 223 -3.02 -20.67 -6.41
C TYR A 223 -3.22 -21.05 -4.93
N VAL A 224 -3.72 -20.10 -4.12
CA VAL A 224 -3.89 -20.30 -2.67
C VAL A 224 -4.87 -21.42 -2.35
N ASN A 225 -5.92 -21.61 -3.16
CA ASN A 225 -6.89 -22.68 -2.93
C ASN A 225 -6.37 -24.08 -3.31
N GLY A 226 -5.41 -24.16 -4.23
CA GLY A 226 -4.86 -25.42 -4.72
C GLY A 226 -3.53 -25.82 -4.07
N GLY A 227 -2.69 -24.83 -3.71
CA GLY A 227 -1.39 -25.04 -3.11
C GLY A 227 -1.45 -25.31 -1.62
N ASP A 228 -0.31 -25.68 -1.03
CA ASP A 228 -0.17 -25.96 0.40
C ASP A 228 0.98 -25.18 1.01
N VAL A 229 0.83 -24.86 2.30
CA VAL A 229 1.85 -24.16 3.08
C VAL A 229 2.92 -25.16 3.55
N VAL A 230 4.18 -24.78 3.40
CA VAL A 230 5.36 -25.55 3.82
C VAL A 230 5.93 -24.96 5.12
N GLN A 231 6.07 -23.63 5.18
CA GLN A 231 6.48 -22.92 6.39
C GLN A 231 5.65 -21.64 6.61
N MET A 232 5.55 -21.23 7.88
CA MET A 232 5.04 -19.92 8.29
C MET A 232 6.01 -19.29 9.28
N GLY A 233 6.46 -18.08 8.96
CA GLY A 233 7.25 -17.23 9.83
C GLY A 233 6.37 -16.26 10.58
N LEU A 234 6.65 -16.07 11.88
CA LEU A 234 6.00 -15.07 12.70
C LEU A 234 7.05 -14.35 13.53
N ALA A 235 7.16 -13.04 13.36
CA ALA A 235 7.99 -12.17 14.19
C ALA A 235 7.09 -11.20 14.96
N PHE A 236 7.27 -11.14 16.27
CA PHE A 236 6.47 -10.34 17.20
C PHE A 236 7.34 -9.28 17.85
N VAL A 237 6.80 -8.08 17.99
CA VAL A 237 7.29 -7.06 18.93
C VAL A 237 6.12 -6.60 19.77
N PHE A 238 6.28 -6.73 21.08
CA PHE A 238 5.35 -6.25 22.10
C PHE A 238 5.92 -4.96 22.70
N GLU A 239 5.14 -3.88 22.64
CA GLU A 239 5.45 -2.60 23.30
C GLU A 239 4.63 -2.52 24.58
N ASP A 240 5.28 -2.69 25.74
CA ASP A 240 4.63 -2.66 27.06
C ASP A 240 4.36 -1.22 27.51
N GLU A 241 3.27 -1.00 28.28
CA GLU A 241 3.06 0.25 29.03
C GLU A 241 3.67 0.10 30.43
N VAL A 242 4.88 0.63 30.64
CA VAL A 242 5.43 0.84 31.98
C VAL A 242 6.06 2.24 32.05
N ASP A 243 5.93 2.88 33.21
CA ASP A 243 6.28 4.26 33.54
C ASP A 243 7.50 4.84 32.80
N GLU A 244 7.36 6.09 32.34
CA GLU A 244 8.33 7.00 31.69
C GLU A 244 9.06 6.48 30.41
N GLU A 245 9.35 5.19 30.23
CA GLU A 245 10.08 4.62 29.08
C GLU A 245 9.50 3.28 28.56
N PRO A 246 9.24 3.14 27.23
CA PRO A 246 8.69 1.91 26.67
C PRO A 246 9.69 0.75 26.72
N THR A 247 9.24 -0.40 27.21
CA THR A 247 9.98 -1.67 27.16
C THR A 247 9.48 -2.50 25.98
N PHE A 248 10.40 -3.18 25.29
CA PHE A 248 10.07 -4.02 24.16
C PHE A 248 10.50 -5.47 24.38
N THR A 249 9.59 -6.38 24.03
CA THR A 249 9.87 -7.83 23.96
C THR A 249 9.72 -8.29 22.52
N ALA A 250 10.74 -8.96 21.98
CA ALA A 250 10.73 -9.47 20.61
C ALA A 250 10.90 -10.99 20.57
N MET A 251 10.12 -11.66 19.71
CA MET A 251 10.14 -13.12 19.55
C MET A 251 9.95 -13.49 18.08
N ALA A 252 10.53 -14.60 17.64
CA ALA A 252 10.35 -15.11 16.28
C ALA A 252 10.17 -16.62 16.25
N LEU A 253 9.17 -17.08 15.51
CA LEU A 253 8.85 -18.48 15.28
C LEU A 253 8.97 -18.81 13.79
N GLU A 254 9.50 -19.99 13.49
CA GLU A 254 9.45 -20.61 12.17
C GLU A 254 8.69 -21.93 12.29
N ILE A 255 7.45 -21.93 11.85
CA ILE A 255 6.56 -23.08 11.93
C ILE A 255 6.72 -23.90 10.66
N ASN A 256 7.18 -25.13 10.82
CA ASN A 256 7.36 -26.09 9.74
C ASN A 256 6.14 -27.00 9.68
N PHE A 257 5.37 -26.95 8.59
CA PHE A 257 4.13 -27.74 8.46
C PHE A 257 4.40 -29.16 7.99
N ASP A 258 3.48 -30.06 8.34
CA ASP A 258 3.38 -31.37 7.71
C ASP A 258 3.12 -31.18 6.22
N PHE A 259 4.12 -31.58 5.42
CA PHE A 259 4.09 -31.43 3.98
C PHE A 259 4.67 -32.69 3.35
N THR A 260 3.81 -33.43 2.64
CA THR A 260 4.16 -34.70 2.00
C THR A 260 3.97 -34.60 0.50
N VAL A 261 5.08 -34.53 -0.24
CA VAL A 261 5.08 -34.36 -1.71
C VAL A 261 4.34 -35.49 -2.41
N GLU A 262 4.37 -36.71 -1.87
CA GLU A 262 3.78 -37.89 -2.50
C GLU A 262 2.25 -37.94 -2.39
N LEU A 263 1.64 -37.19 -1.46
CA LEU A 263 0.18 -37.22 -1.23
C LEU A 263 -0.59 -36.33 -2.22
N HIS A 264 0.05 -35.31 -2.80
CA HIS A 264 -0.59 -34.38 -3.73
C HIS A 264 0.26 -34.18 -4.97
N LYS A 265 -0.39 -33.77 -6.07
CA LYS A 265 0.34 -33.40 -7.29
C LYS A 265 0.74 -31.94 -7.20
N TYR A 266 2.02 -31.69 -6.91
CA TYR A 266 2.61 -30.36 -6.89
C TYR A 266 3.27 -30.00 -8.22
N ASN A 267 3.44 -28.71 -8.46
CA ASN A 267 4.27 -28.22 -9.54
C ASN A 267 5.75 -28.58 -9.28
N GLY A 268 6.41 -29.22 -10.24
CA GLY A 268 7.79 -29.67 -10.10
C GLY A 268 8.81 -28.54 -9.94
N GLU A 269 8.56 -27.36 -10.52
CA GLU A 269 9.41 -26.17 -10.35
C GLU A 269 9.33 -25.63 -8.92
N ALA A 270 8.11 -25.58 -8.34
CA ALA A 270 7.92 -25.16 -6.96
C ALA A 270 8.64 -26.09 -5.96
N ILE A 271 8.53 -27.41 -6.15
CA ILE A 271 9.22 -28.40 -5.29
C ILE A 271 10.75 -28.31 -5.43
N SER A 272 11.23 -28.14 -6.65
CA SER A 272 12.67 -27.99 -6.92
C SER A 272 13.21 -26.73 -6.28
N PHE A 273 12.49 -25.61 -6.42
CA PHE A 273 12.85 -24.34 -5.79
C PHE A 273 12.96 -24.46 -4.27
N LEU A 274 11.96 -25.04 -3.59
CA LEU A 274 12.00 -25.24 -2.13
C LEU A 274 13.23 -26.05 -1.70
N SER A 275 13.53 -27.13 -2.43
CA SER A 275 14.70 -27.99 -2.15
C SER A 275 16.02 -27.22 -2.36
N GLU A 276 16.11 -26.41 -3.41
CA GLU A 276 17.27 -25.55 -3.70
C GLU A 276 17.48 -24.48 -2.61
N GLN A 277 16.39 -23.93 -2.06
CA GLN A 277 16.42 -23.02 -0.92
C GLN A 277 16.72 -23.72 0.42
N GLY A 278 16.87 -25.05 0.42
CA GLY A 278 17.35 -25.83 1.55
C GLY A 278 16.25 -26.34 2.48
N HIS A 279 15.00 -26.40 2.03
CA HIS A 279 13.93 -27.06 2.75
C HIS A 279 14.10 -28.58 2.70
N ASP A 280 14.24 -29.22 3.86
CA ASP A 280 14.25 -30.68 3.95
C ASP A 280 12.80 -31.21 3.95
N LEU A 281 12.30 -31.51 2.75
CA LEU A 281 10.93 -32.00 2.56
C LEU A 281 10.69 -33.36 3.25
N THR A 282 11.74 -34.12 3.55
CA THR A 282 11.63 -35.36 4.34
C THR A 282 11.37 -35.02 5.81
N GLU A 283 12.07 -34.01 6.34
CA GLU A 283 11.86 -33.51 7.69
C GLU A 283 10.44 -32.93 7.87
N HIS A 284 9.94 -32.19 6.87
CA HIS A 284 8.55 -31.72 6.84
C HIS A 284 7.53 -32.86 6.94
N ARG A 285 7.68 -33.93 6.15
CA ARG A 285 6.82 -35.11 6.23
C ARG A 285 6.88 -35.78 7.59
N ASP A 286 8.09 -35.94 8.14
CA ASP A 286 8.29 -36.78 9.34
C ASP A 286 8.01 -36.05 10.65
N ARG A 287 8.16 -34.72 10.68
CA ARG A 287 8.13 -33.91 11.91
C ARG A 287 7.24 -32.67 11.81
N GLY A 288 6.70 -32.34 10.65
CA GLY A 288 5.94 -31.12 10.42
C GLY A 288 4.67 -31.04 11.26
N VAL A 289 4.31 -29.82 11.67
CA VAL A 289 3.10 -29.56 12.44
C VAL A 289 1.88 -29.65 11.53
N VAL A 290 0.86 -30.40 11.93
CA VAL A 290 -0.42 -30.39 11.19
C VAL A 290 -1.05 -29.00 11.27
N PRO A 291 -1.48 -28.37 10.15
CA PRO A 291 -2.01 -27.00 10.14
C PRO A 291 -3.11 -26.72 11.17
N HIS A 292 -3.94 -27.72 11.46
CA HIS A 292 -4.97 -27.62 12.48
C HIS A 292 -4.42 -27.34 13.89
N PHE A 293 -3.29 -27.93 14.28
CA PHE A 293 -2.68 -27.67 15.59
C PHE A 293 -2.07 -26.29 15.69
N VAL A 294 -1.57 -25.74 14.57
CA VAL A 294 -1.12 -24.35 14.50
C VAL A 294 -2.31 -23.40 14.67
N TYR A 295 -3.43 -23.69 13.99
CA TYR A 295 -4.66 -22.93 14.15
C TYR A 295 -5.16 -22.93 15.60
N THR A 296 -5.36 -24.11 16.21
CA THR A 296 -5.91 -24.20 17.56
C THR A 296 -4.93 -23.80 18.67
N GLY A 297 -3.63 -23.98 18.43
CA GLY A 297 -2.58 -23.76 19.43
C GLY A 297 -2.02 -22.35 19.43
N LEU A 298 -2.13 -21.60 18.33
CA LEU A 298 -1.58 -20.25 18.22
C LEU A 298 -2.55 -19.30 17.53
N LEU A 299 -2.95 -19.57 16.29
CA LEU A 299 -3.66 -18.57 15.47
C LEU A 299 -5.00 -18.17 16.10
N SER A 300 -5.78 -19.11 16.65
CA SER A 300 -7.06 -18.79 17.29
C SER A 300 -6.95 -17.88 18.52
N HIS A 301 -5.73 -17.66 19.03
CA HIS A 301 -5.43 -16.76 20.15
C HIS A 301 -4.87 -15.41 19.72
N LEU A 302 -4.53 -15.24 18.44
CA LEU A 302 -4.00 -13.98 17.95
C LEU A 302 -5.11 -12.90 17.88
N PRO A 303 -4.79 -11.64 18.17
CA PRO A 303 -5.75 -10.54 18.27
C PRO A 303 -6.22 -10.00 16.91
N PHE A 304 -6.77 -10.85 16.03
CA PHE A 304 -7.36 -10.41 14.76
C PHE A 304 -8.48 -9.39 14.99
N GLY A 305 -8.59 -8.41 14.09
CA GLY A 305 -9.57 -7.32 14.20
C GLY A 305 -9.26 -6.29 15.29
N ASN A 306 -8.26 -6.53 16.14
CA ASN A 306 -7.82 -5.53 17.11
C ASN A 306 -7.04 -4.43 16.39
N SER A 307 -7.50 -3.20 16.51
CA SER A 307 -6.83 -2.07 15.91
C SER A 307 -5.45 -1.86 16.52
N SER A 308 -5.16 -2.16 17.79
CA SER A 308 -3.82 -1.95 18.40
C SER A 308 -2.70 -2.86 17.86
N VAL A 309 -3.02 -3.74 16.92
CA VAL A 309 -2.08 -4.69 16.31
C VAL A 309 -1.75 -4.25 14.89
N THR A 310 -0.46 -4.15 14.58
CA THR A 310 0.05 -3.80 13.25
C THR A 310 0.60 -5.05 12.57
N TRP A 311 -0.03 -5.45 11.48
CA TRP A 311 0.32 -6.63 10.68
C TRP A 311 1.23 -6.24 9.52
N ILE A 312 2.36 -6.92 9.37
CA ILE A 312 3.38 -6.53 8.40
C ILE A 312 3.75 -7.74 7.55
N ALA A 313 3.80 -7.55 6.23
CA ALA A 313 4.25 -8.57 5.30
C ALA A 313 5.18 -7.94 4.25
N TYR A 314 5.85 -8.76 3.45
CA TYR A 314 6.59 -8.31 2.29
C TYR A 314 6.04 -8.99 1.04
N HIS A 315 5.46 -8.24 0.10
CA HIS A 315 4.81 -8.84 -1.07
C HIS A 315 3.75 -9.87 -0.67
N GLY A 316 2.94 -9.49 0.31
CA GLY A 316 2.19 -10.45 1.12
C GLY A 316 0.83 -10.86 0.55
N ASP A 317 0.50 -10.59 -0.71
CA ASP A 317 -0.82 -10.93 -1.25
C ASP A 317 -1.11 -12.43 -1.18
N TYR A 318 -0.13 -13.27 -1.50
CA TYR A 318 -0.21 -14.72 -1.30
C TYR A 318 -0.22 -15.10 0.18
N ASP A 319 0.66 -14.50 0.98
CA ASP A 319 0.79 -14.77 2.41
C ASP A 319 -0.53 -14.52 3.14
N PHE A 320 -1.15 -13.36 2.92
CA PHE A 320 -2.47 -13.03 3.47
C PHE A 320 -3.55 -14.00 2.96
N GLY A 321 -3.46 -14.45 1.71
CA GLY A 321 -4.33 -15.49 1.18
C GLY A 321 -4.23 -16.80 1.97
N PHE A 322 -3.01 -17.32 2.16
CA PHE A 322 -2.78 -18.52 2.94
C PHE A 322 -3.13 -18.34 4.41
N PHE A 323 -2.82 -17.18 4.99
CA PHE A 323 -3.19 -16.83 6.36
C PHE A 323 -4.72 -16.89 6.54
N LEU A 324 -5.50 -16.22 5.68
CA LEU A 324 -6.96 -16.29 5.73
C LEU A 324 -7.50 -17.73 5.56
N ARG A 325 -6.86 -18.55 4.72
CA ARG A 325 -7.22 -19.97 4.57
C ARG A 325 -6.93 -20.78 5.84
N LEU A 326 -5.82 -20.49 6.54
CA LEU A 326 -5.50 -21.11 7.83
C LEU A 326 -6.49 -20.71 8.93
N LEU A 327 -6.99 -19.46 8.92
CA LEU A 327 -7.98 -18.99 9.89
C LEU A 327 -9.36 -19.67 9.74
N GLN A 328 -9.62 -20.31 8.61
CA GLN A 328 -10.83 -21.11 8.39
C GLN A 328 -10.73 -22.51 9.02
N GLY A 329 -10.33 -22.59 10.29
CA GLY A 329 -10.26 -23.83 11.08
C GLY A 329 -9.02 -24.70 10.86
N GLY A 330 -7.91 -24.12 10.39
CA GLY A 330 -6.68 -24.84 10.04
C GLY A 330 -6.83 -25.61 8.73
N CYS A 331 -7.46 -24.99 7.73
CA CYS A 331 -7.78 -25.60 6.43
C CYS A 331 -8.72 -26.82 6.49
N ARG A 332 -9.57 -26.94 7.52
CA ARG A 332 -10.62 -27.99 7.57
C ARG A 332 -11.72 -27.68 6.54
N GLY A 333 -11.86 -28.54 5.53
CA GLY A 333 -12.94 -28.51 4.52
C GLY A 333 -12.55 -27.84 3.20
N SER A 334 -13.53 -27.66 2.30
CA SER A 334 -13.39 -26.94 1.01
C SER A 334 -13.37 -25.41 1.20
N SER A 335 -12.63 -24.94 2.20
CA SER A 335 -12.65 -23.55 2.63
C SER A 335 -11.75 -22.74 1.68
N HIS A 336 -12.40 -22.10 0.72
CA HIS A 336 -11.76 -21.37 -0.37
C HIS A 336 -11.77 -19.86 -0.11
N LEU A 337 -10.77 -19.15 -0.64
CA LEU A 337 -10.83 -17.70 -0.70
C LEU A 337 -12.09 -17.21 -1.44
N PRO A 338 -12.63 -16.03 -1.05
CA PRO A 338 -13.83 -15.46 -1.66
C PRO A 338 -13.77 -15.42 -3.18
N LEU A 339 -14.90 -15.57 -3.87
CA LEU A 339 -14.93 -15.52 -5.33
C LEU A 339 -14.51 -14.15 -5.87
N GLU A 340 -14.96 -13.09 -5.20
CA GLU A 340 -14.80 -11.70 -5.64
C GLU A 340 -13.72 -10.97 -4.84
N LEU A 341 -12.88 -10.20 -5.53
CA LEU A 341 -11.80 -9.39 -4.93
C LEU A 341 -12.30 -8.42 -3.84
N PRO A 342 -13.41 -7.68 -4.02
CA PRO A 342 -13.93 -6.80 -2.96
C PRO A 342 -14.23 -7.55 -1.65
N THR A 343 -14.78 -8.77 -1.74
CA THR A 343 -15.08 -9.60 -0.56
C THR A 343 -13.81 -10.06 0.14
N PHE A 344 -12.77 -10.43 -0.62
CA PHE A 344 -11.46 -10.76 -0.06
C PHE A 344 -10.83 -9.56 0.64
N LEU A 345 -10.78 -8.40 0.00
CA LEU A 345 -10.23 -7.18 0.58
C LEU A 345 -11.02 -6.73 1.81
N HIS A 346 -12.34 -6.97 1.84
CA HIS A 346 -13.17 -6.73 3.02
C HIS A 346 -12.77 -7.66 4.18
N GLN A 347 -12.67 -8.97 3.95
CA GLN A 347 -12.22 -9.92 4.96
C GLN A 347 -10.80 -9.62 5.46
N LEU A 348 -9.91 -9.21 4.55
CA LEU A 348 -8.56 -8.77 4.88
C LEU A 348 -8.60 -7.61 5.89
N ARG A 349 -9.34 -6.53 5.60
CA ARG A 349 -9.41 -5.37 6.51
C ARG A 349 -10.11 -5.66 7.83
N LEU A 350 -11.07 -6.58 7.85
CA LEU A 350 -11.73 -6.99 9.08
C LEU A 350 -10.78 -7.74 10.02
N ASN A 351 -9.94 -8.63 9.48
CA ASN A 351 -8.98 -9.41 10.29
C ASN A 351 -7.71 -8.60 10.60
N PHE A 352 -7.30 -7.73 9.69
CA PHE A 352 -6.03 -7.00 9.71
C PHE A 352 -6.27 -5.48 9.56
N PRO A 353 -6.86 -4.81 10.58
CA PRO A 353 -7.29 -3.42 10.45
C PRO A 353 -6.12 -2.44 10.22
N ARG A 354 -4.96 -2.67 10.84
CA ARG A 354 -3.69 -2.01 10.51
C ARG A 354 -2.76 -3.03 9.86
N LEU A 355 -2.61 -2.94 8.54
CA LEU A 355 -1.69 -3.78 7.79
C LEU A 355 -0.79 -2.95 6.88
N TYR A 356 0.46 -3.38 6.74
CA TYR A 356 1.46 -2.77 5.88
C TYR A 356 2.21 -3.82 5.07
N ASP A 357 2.37 -3.56 3.77
CA ASP A 357 3.27 -4.33 2.91
C ASP A 357 4.57 -3.56 2.71
N VAL A 358 5.68 -4.12 3.18
CA VAL A 358 7.01 -3.49 3.13
C VAL A 358 7.45 -3.22 1.69
N ARG A 359 7.04 -4.02 0.70
CA ARG A 359 7.34 -3.77 -0.71
C ARG A 359 6.59 -2.54 -1.23
N VAL A 360 5.35 -2.33 -0.75
CA VAL A 360 4.60 -1.10 -1.03
C VAL A 360 5.26 0.10 -0.35
N LEU A 361 5.65 -0.05 0.92
CA LEU A 361 6.36 0.98 1.67
C LEU A 361 7.73 1.33 1.07
N GLY A 362 8.40 0.37 0.42
CA GLY A 362 9.67 0.60 -0.27
C GLY A 362 9.60 1.71 -1.32
N GLN A 363 8.42 2.00 -1.86
CA GLN A 363 8.21 3.13 -2.78
C GLN A 363 8.37 4.51 -2.12
N LEU A 364 8.24 4.57 -0.80
CA LEU A 364 8.50 5.78 0.00
C LEU A 364 10.01 6.01 0.19
N VAL A 365 10.80 4.94 0.15
CA VAL A 365 12.26 4.96 0.26
C VAL A 365 12.90 5.23 -1.10
N GLN A 366 12.49 4.47 -2.11
CA GLN A 366 12.95 4.61 -3.49
C GLN A 366 11.74 4.61 -4.42
N HIS A 367 11.53 5.72 -5.14
CA HIS A 367 10.42 5.85 -6.08
C HIS A 367 10.42 4.70 -7.10
N GLY A 368 9.29 4.02 -7.24
CA GLY A 368 9.14 2.91 -8.18
C GLY A 368 9.78 1.59 -7.75
N PHE A 369 10.17 1.44 -6.47
CA PHE A 369 10.74 0.20 -5.95
C PHE A 369 9.88 -1.03 -6.27
N ARG A 370 10.52 -2.05 -6.87
CA ARG A 370 9.93 -3.36 -7.20
C ARG A 370 10.89 -4.52 -6.88
N GLY A 371 11.92 -4.28 -6.06
CA GLY A 371 12.96 -5.27 -5.75
C GLY A 371 12.49 -6.44 -4.90
N SER A 372 13.47 -7.21 -4.40
CA SER A 372 13.31 -8.30 -3.42
C SER A 372 13.40 -7.77 -1.98
N LEU A 373 13.04 -8.60 -0.99
CA LEU A 373 13.18 -8.25 0.43
C LEU A 373 14.63 -7.92 0.79
N THR A 374 15.58 -8.68 0.23
CA THR A 374 17.02 -8.39 0.38
C THR A 374 17.38 -7.04 -0.23
N ALA A 375 16.87 -6.71 -1.42
CA ALA A 375 17.16 -5.42 -2.05
C ALA A 375 16.65 -4.22 -1.22
N ILE A 376 15.46 -4.31 -0.62
CA ILE A 376 15.00 -3.23 0.28
C ILE A 376 15.80 -3.19 1.58
N ALA A 377 16.20 -4.33 2.13
CA ALA A 377 17.05 -4.39 3.31
C ALA A 377 18.42 -3.71 3.05
N ASP A 378 19.05 -4.00 1.91
CA ASP A 378 20.31 -3.38 1.50
C ASP A 378 20.17 -1.87 1.34
N LEU A 379 19.09 -1.40 0.67
CA LEU A 379 18.78 0.04 0.53
C LEU A 379 18.60 0.74 1.89
N LEU A 380 18.09 0.02 2.88
CA LEU A 380 17.84 0.53 4.23
C LEU A 380 19.05 0.36 5.17
N GLY A 381 20.11 -0.32 4.74
CA GLY A 381 21.26 -0.68 5.58
C GLY A 381 20.91 -1.69 6.69
N VAL A 382 19.90 -2.53 6.46
CA VAL A 382 19.47 -3.58 7.39
C VAL A 382 20.16 -4.89 7.02
N ASN A 383 20.94 -5.44 7.94
CA ASN A 383 21.62 -6.71 7.73
C ASN A 383 20.66 -7.90 7.85
N ARG A 384 20.73 -8.83 6.89
CA ARG A 384 20.08 -10.13 6.99
C ARG A 384 20.92 -11.08 7.82
N PHE A 385 20.32 -11.66 8.86
CA PHE A 385 20.94 -12.72 9.66
C PHE A 385 20.18 -14.03 9.44
N GLY A 386 20.86 -15.00 8.83
CA GLY A 386 20.25 -16.27 8.42
C GLY A 386 20.08 -16.38 6.90
N ARG A 387 19.62 -17.55 6.46
CA ARG A 387 19.39 -17.84 5.03
C ARG A 387 18.06 -17.22 4.60
N GLY A 388 18.03 -16.54 3.45
CA GLY A 388 16.76 -16.11 2.85
C GLY A 388 15.97 -17.29 2.29
N HIS A 389 14.68 -17.07 2.03
CA HIS A 389 13.69 -18.10 1.67
C HIS A 389 13.41 -19.10 2.80
N HIS A 390 13.43 -18.59 4.03
CA HIS A 390 13.10 -19.30 5.26
C HIS A 390 12.17 -18.39 6.04
N ALA A 391 10.92 -18.82 6.21
CA ALA A 391 9.83 -17.91 6.54
C ALA A 391 10.07 -17.14 7.86
N GLY A 392 10.67 -17.77 8.88
CA GLY A 392 10.95 -17.09 10.15
C GLY A 392 12.01 -15.99 10.03
N VAL A 393 13.04 -16.22 9.22
CA VAL A 393 14.11 -15.24 8.94
C VAL A 393 13.56 -14.09 8.09
N ASP A 394 12.76 -14.40 7.07
CA ASP A 394 12.16 -13.39 6.21
C ASP A 394 11.09 -12.55 6.93
N ALA A 395 10.31 -13.13 7.85
CA ALA A 395 9.41 -12.38 8.72
C ALA A 395 10.17 -11.39 9.63
N LEU A 396 11.30 -11.81 10.23
CA LEU A 396 12.15 -10.92 11.05
C LEU A 396 12.76 -9.78 10.22
N LEU A 397 13.27 -10.10 9.03
CA LEU A 397 13.85 -9.09 8.14
C LEU A 397 12.78 -8.10 7.65
N THR A 398 11.59 -8.60 7.34
CA THR A 398 10.41 -7.79 7.00
C THR A 398 10.08 -6.81 8.13
N LEU A 399 10.02 -7.28 9.38
CA LEU A 399 9.77 -6.43 10.55
C LEU A 399 10.88 -5.38 10.75
N SER A 400 12.13 -5.79 10.56
CA SER A 400 13.30 -4.90 10.68
C SER A 400 13.27 -3.79 9.63
N CYS A 401 12.94 -4.14 8.38
CA CYS A 401 12.78 -3.16 7.29
C CYS A 401 11.63 -2.19 7.58
N PHE A 402 10.49 -2.68 8.08
CA PHE A 402 9.36 -1.83 8.47
C PHE A 402 9.79 -0.77 9.50
N PHE A 403 10.42 -1.17 10.60
CA PHE A 403 10.88 -0.21 11.62
C PHE A 403 11.94 0.75 11.08
N GLN A 404 12.82 0.30 10.19
CA GLN A 404 13.80 1.19 9.57
C GLN A 404 13.15 2.22 8.62
N ILE A 405 12.12 1.83 7.86
CA ILE A 405 11.32 2.77 7.05
C ILE A 405 10.64 3.81 7.96
N VAL A 406 10.00 3.36 9.04
CA VAL A 406 9.37 4.26 10.02
C VAL A 406 10.42 5.22 10.60
N SER A 407 11.60 4.73 10.99
CA SER A 407 12.70 5.57 11.48
C SER A 407 13.11 6.66 10.47
N CYS A 408 13.27 6.29 9.19
CA CYS A 408 13.65 7.23 8.13
C CYS A 408 12.59 8.30 7.88
N LEU A 409 11.31 7.93 7.90
CA LEU A 409 10.20 8.88 7.72
C LEU A 409 10.09 9.83 8.91
N SER A 410 10.12 9.30 10.14
CA SER A 410 10.06 10.13 11.35
C SER A 410 11.27 11.07 11.47
N ALA A 411 12.46 10.65 11.03
CA ALA A 411 13.65 11.51 11.02
C ALA A 411 13.55 12.67 10.01
N SER A 412 12.75 12.51 8.97
CA SER A 412 12.50 13.53 7.93
C SER A 412 11.42 14.55 8.33
N GLY A 413 10.83 14.41 9.53
CA GLY A 413 9.80 15.27 10.11
C GLY A 413 8.40 14.63 10.11
N ASP A 414 7.57 15.01 11.09
CA ASP A 414 6.21 14.44 11.33
C ASP A 414 5.30 14.50 10.09
N HIS A 415 5.51 15.50 9.22
CA HIS A 415 4.79 15.64 7.95
C HIS A 415 5.00 14.49 6.96
N GLN A 416 5.85 13.49 7.22
CA GLN A 416 6.00 12.33 6.33
C GLN A 416 5.20 11.09 6.81
N LEU A 417 4.67 11.10 8.04
CA LEU A 417 3.98 9.94 8.61
C LEU A 417 2.62 9.66 7.97
N HIS A 418 1.90 10.68 7.48
CA HIS A 418 0.65 10.50 6.71
C HIS A 418 0.86 9.69 5.42
N ARG A 419 2.11 9.58 4.93
CA ARG A 419 2.47 8.74 3.79
C ARG A 419 2.45 7.26 4.14
N LEU A 420 2.71 6.88 5.39
CA LEU A 420 2.46 5.52 5.88
C LEU A 420 0.97 5.21 5.78
N ASP A 421 0.10 6.09 6.31
CA ASP A 421 -1.36 5.92 6.22
C ASP A 421 -1.84 5.75 4.77
N SER A 422 -1.19 6.43 3.82
CA SER A 422 -1.49 6.33 2.39
C SER A 422 -1.18 4.95 1.78
N ARG A 423 -0.46 4.11 2.51
CA ARG A 423 -0.08 2.74 2.12
C ARG A 423 -0.68 1.66 3.03
N GLN A 424 -1.34 2.03 4.12
CA GLN A 424 -2.05 1.07 4.97
C GLN A 424 -3.11 0.33 4.15
N GLY A 425 -3.18 -1.00 4.30
CA GLY A 425 -4.17 -1.82 3.60
C GLY A 425 -3.82 -2.17 2.15
N LEU A 426 -2.74 -1.62 1.59
CA LEU A 426 -2.29 -1.96 0.25
C LEU A 426 -1.38 -3.18 0.28
N LEU A 427 -1.64 -4.13 -0.62
CA LEU A 427 -0.82 -5.33 -0.83
C LEU A 427 -0.05 -5.18 -2.14
N ALA A 428 1.24 -5.48 -2.14
CA ALA A 428 1.97 -5.67 -3.39
C ALA A 428 1.39 -6.87 -4.16
N GLY A 429 1.63 -6.95 -5.47
CA GLY A 429 0.92 -7.89 -6.35
C GLY A 429 -0.47 -7.38 -6.77
N ILE A 430 -1.32 -6.96 -5.82
CA ILE A 430 -2.66 -6.40 -6.12
C ILE A 430 -2.60 -4.91 -6.45
N ALA A 431 -1.97 -4.09 -5.58
CA ALA A 431 -1.94 -2.64 -5.75
C ALA A 431 -1.17 -2.21 -7.00
N GLN A 432 -0.15 -2.98 -7.40
CA GLN A 432 0.73 -2.66 -8.54
C GLN A 432 0.04 -2.79 -9.90
N VAL A 433 -1.01 -3.60 -9.99
CA VAL A 433 -1.83 -3.79 -11.21
C VAL A 433 -3.14 -3.00 -11.14
N ASN A 434 -3.40 -2.31 -10.02
CA ASN A 434 -4.58 -1.48 -9.83
C ASN A 434 -4.46 -0.18 -10.62
N LYS A 435 -5.34 0.00 -11.61
CA LYS A 435 -5.33 1.19 -12.48
C LYS A 435 -5.62 2.48 -11.71
N ALA A 436 -6.50 2.45 -10.70
CA ALA A 436 -6.78 3.62 -9.87
C ALA A 436 -5.49 4.16 -9.24
N ILE A 437 -4.59 3.27 -8.81
CA ILE A 437 -3.27 3.60 -8.22
C ILE A 437 -2.25 3.97 -9.31
N LYS A 438 -2.12 3.16 -10.37
CA LYS A 438 -1.13 3.38 -11.45
C LYS A 438 -1.34 4.69 -12.19
N ASP A 439 -2.60 5.02 -12.46
CA ASP A 439 -2.99 6.20 -13.22
C ASP A 439 -3.26 7.39 -12.29
N ALA A 440 -3.04 7.24 -10.98
CA ALA A 440 -3.28 8.29 -10.02
C ALA A 440 -2.36 9.49 -10.24
N ARG A 441 -2.89 10.69 -10.04
CA ARG A 441 -2.11 11.93 -10.18
C ARG A 441 -2.29 12.82 -8.97
N HIS A 442 -1.19 13.37 -8.47
CA HIS A 442 -1.24 14.32 -7.35
C HIS A 442 -2.05 15.56 -7.73
N ILE A 443 -2.97 16.00 -6.85
CA ILE A 443 -3.81 17.19 -7.05
C ILE A 443 -3.07 18.51 -6.77
N GLY A 444 -1.77 18.58 -7.02
CA GLY A 444 -0.93 19.73 -6.66
C GLY A 444 -1.08 20.91 -7.63
N ASP A 445 -0.28 21.95 -7.45
CA ASP A 445 -0.39 23.20 -8.22
C ASP A 445 -0.23 23.05 -9.74
N ARG A 446 0.38 21.96 -10.20
CA ARG A 446 0.59 21.65 -11.61
C ARG A 446 -0.55 20.84 -12.24
N THR A 447 -1.58 20.46 -11.48
CA THR A 447 -2.70 19.69 -12.04
C THR A 447 -3.52 20.58 -12.97
N SER A 448 -3.55 20.20 -14.24
CA SER A 448 -4.40 20.76 -15.29
C SER A 448 -4.98 19.60 -16.10
N ASN A 449 -6.15 19.79 -16.72
CA ASN A 449 -6.79 18.79 -17.58
C ASN A 449 -7.07 17.46 -16.85
N ILE A 450 -7.91 17.51 -15.82
CA ILE A 450 -8.45 16.31 -15.15
C ILE A 450 -9.64 15.81 -15.96
N ASP A 451 -9.72 14.50 -16.16
CA ASP A 451 -10.82 13.89 -16.87
C ASP A 451 -12.13 14.00 -16.07
N VAL A 452 -13.18 14.50 -16.71
CA VAL A 452 -14.51 14.61 -16.12
C VAL A 452 -15.39 13.51 -16.70
N ILE A 453 -15.63 12.48 -15.90
CA ILE A 453 -16.44 11.32 -16.30
C ILE A 453 -17.90 11.60 -15.94
N LYS A 454 -18.72 11.83 -16.96
CA LYS A 454 -20.17 11.93 -16.77
C LYS A 454 -20.77 10.53 -16.63
N VAL A 455 -21.30 10.21 -15.45
CA VAL A 455 -21.95 8.93 -15.18
C VAL A 455 -23.42 9.02 -15.53
N GLN A 456 -23.86 8.13 -16.41
CA GLN A 456 -25.21 8.01 -16.94
C GLN A 456 -25.62 6.54 -16.99
N ALA A 457 -26.90 6.26 -17.27
CA ALA A 457 -27.39 4.88 -17.28
C ALA A 457 -26.62 3.94 -18.23
N GLY A 458 -26.05 4.47 -19.33
CA GLY A 458 -25.32 3.68 -20.32
C GLY A 458 -23.90 3.25 -19.92
N ASN A 459 -23.26 3.95 -18.98
CA ASN A 459 -21.91 3.62 -18.48
C ASN A 459 -21.87 3.39 -16.97
N LEU A 460 -23.03 3.35 -16.31
CA LEU A 460 -23.12 3.21 -14.85
C LEU A 460 -22.43 1.94 -14.36
N ASP A 461 -22.60 0.80 -15.03
CA ASP A 461 -22.04 -0.47 -14.59
C ASP A 461 -20.50 -0.50 -14.68
N GLU A 462 -19.94 0.10 -15.74
CA GLU A 462 -18.49 0.22 -15.92
C GLU A 462 -17.88 1.15 -14.86
N GLU A 463 -18.47 2.33 -14.67
CA GLU A 463 -17.99 3.29 -13.67
C GLU A 463 -18.25 2.81 -12.24
N ALA A 464 -19.31 2.03 -12.01
CA ALA A 464 -19.55 1.39 -10.72
C ALA A 464 -18.43 0.42 -10.35
N GLN A 465 -17.94 -0.38 -11.29
CA GLN A 465 -16.81 -1.27 -11.06
C GLN A 465 -15.54 -0.49 -10.69
N ARG A 466 -15.25 0.61 -11.40
CA ARG A 466 -14.11 1.48 -11.10
C ARG A 466 -14.22 2.14 -9.72
N ILE A 467 -15.40 2.62 -9.35
CA ILE A 467 -15.63 3.31 -8.08
C ILE A 467 -15.62 2.33 -6.89
N GLN A 468 -16.13 1.11 -7.07
CA GLN A 468 -16.22 0.10 -6.01
C GLN A 468 -14.86 -0.33 -5.45
N GLU A 469 -13.79 -0.24 -6.24
CA GLU A 469 -12.44 -0.58 -5.78
C GLU A 469 -11.69 0.59 -5.12
N LEU A 470 -12.20 1.82 -5.16
CA LEU A 470 -11.44 3.01 -4.73
C LEU A 470 -11.20 3.09 -3.23
N VAL A 471 -12.26 3.04 -2.42
CA VAL A 471 -12.12 3.06 -0.95
C VAL A 471 -11.32 1.85 -0.46
N PRO A 472 -11.53 0.62 -0.98
CA PRO A 472 -10.60 -0.48 -0.73
C PRO A 472 -9.14 -0.16 -1.09
N SER A 473 -8.90 0.53 -2.20
CA SER A 473 -7.55 0.85 -2.69
C SER A 473 -6.98 2.13 -2.06
N ASN A 474 -7.45 2.50 -0.88
CA ASN A 474 -7.00 3.64 -0.07
C ASN A 474 -7.27 5.03 -0.67
N PHE A 475 -8.22 5.14 -1.59
CA PHE A 475 -8.78 6.43 -2.02
C PHE A 475 -10.02 6.75 -1.18
N ASN A 476 -9.80 6.95 0.11
CA ASN A 476 -10.83 7.10 1.14
C ASN A 476 -11.14 8.57 1.50
N ILE A 477 -10.52 9.55 0.83
CA ILE A 477 -10.87 10.97 1.00
C ILE A 477 -11.70 11.40 -0.20
N ILE A 478 -12.95 11.78 0.05
CA ILE A 478 -13.96 12.03 -0.96
C ILE A 478 -14.31 13.52 -0.95
N GLY A 479 -13.89 14.24 -1.98
CA GLY A 479 -14.32 15.61 -2.21
C GLY A 479 -15.66 15.61 -2.92
N VAL A 480 -16.62 16.41 -2.46
CA VAL A 480 -17.95 16.49 -3.08
C VAL A 480 -18.44 17.93 -3.21
N GLU A 481 -19.02 18.23 -4.37
CA GLU A 481 -19.79 19.44 -4.65
C GLU A 481 -21.14 19.04 -5.25
N VAL A 482 -22.22 19.67 -4.78
CA VAL A 482 -23.58 19.42 -5.27
C VAL A 482 -24.17 20.72 -5.79
N MET A 483 -24.69 20.69 -7.01
CA MET A 483 -25.25 21.84 -7.70
C MET A 483 -26.72 21.59 -8.03
N HIS A 484 -27.56 22.61 -7.92
CA HIS A 484 -28.99 22.54 -8.27
C HIS A 484 -29.29 23.52 -9.41
N PRO A 485 -29.10 23.14 -10.69
CA PRO A 485 -29.18 24.09 -11.81
C PRO A 485 -30.53 24.79 -11.99
N GLN A 486 -31.61 24.18 -11.51
CA GLN A 486 -32.98 24.71 -11.63
C GLN A 486 -33.33 25.72 -10.56
N LEU A 487 -32.57 25.70 -9.47
CA LEU A 487 -32.85 26.48 -8.29
C LEU A 487 -31.82 27.59 -8.25
N GLY A 488 -32.23 28.76 -8.72
CA GLY A 488 -31.41 29.97 -8.67
C GLY A 488 -31.06 30.37 -7.23
N ASN A 489 -30.34 31.47 -7.13
CA ASN A 489 -29.60 31.87 -5.94
C ASN A 489 -30.53 32.34 -4.83
N ARG A 490 -30.54 31.66 -3.68
CA ARG A 490 -31.41 32.02 -2.55
C ARG A 490 -30.65 32.12 -1.23
N SER A 491 -31.01 33.13 -0.44
CA SER A 491 -30.34 33.49 0.81
C SER A 491 -30.48 32.38 1.87
N TYR A 492 -29.35 32.02 2.47
CA TYR A 492 -29.27 31.21 3.68
C TYR A 492 -29.97 31.91 4.87
N ALA A 493 -30.65 31.12 5.71
CA ALA A 493 -31.21 31.62 6.97
C ALA A 493 -30.11 31.75 8.05
N ILE A 494 -30.34 32.60 9.06
CA ILE A 494 -29.39 32.77 10.17
C ILE A 494 -29.65 31.68 11.22
N GLY A 495 -28.72 30.74 11.36
CA GLY A 495 -28.75 29.69 12.38
C GLY A 495 -29.11 28.31 11.80
N ALA A 496 -28.47 27.27 12.33
CA ALA A 496 -28.47 25.92 11.74
C ALA A 496 -29.88 25.32 11.58
N GLN A 497 -30.75 25.46 12.59
CA GLN A 497 -32.11 24.93 12.53
C GLN A 497 -32.96 25.65 11.48
N GLN A 498 -32.89 26.99 11.40
CA GLN A 498 -33.65 27.75 10.40
C GLN A 498 -33.13 27.48 8.98
N ASN A 499 -31.82 27.29 8.84
CA ASN A 499 -31.20 26.89 7.59
C ASN A 499 -31.71 25.50 7.16
N TYR A 500 -31.79 24.55 8.09
CA TYR A 500 -32.35 23.23 7.83
C TYR A 500 -33.82 23.25 7.41
N GLU A 501 -34.67 24.03 8.08
CA GLU A 501 -36.06 24.20 7.67
C GLU A 501 -36.17 24.75 6.24
N SER A 502 -35.34 25.74 5.90
CA SER A 502 -35.28 26.31 4.55
C SER A 502 -34.82 25.28 3.51
N MET A 503 -33.81 24.46 3.85
CA MET A 503 -33.30 23.37 3.00
C MET A 503 -34.36 22.29 2.74
N LYS A 504 -35.18 21.93 3.74
CA LYS A 504 -36.26 20.95 3.55
C LYS A 504 -37.27 21.42 2.51
N THR A 505 -37.68 22.69 2.57
CA THR A 505 -38.59 23.26 1.55
C THR A 505 -37.91 23.29 0.19
N TYR A 506 -36.66 23.72 0.13
CA TYR A 506 -35.86 23.82 -1.09
C TYR A 506 -35.73 22.49 -1.83
N LEU A 507 -35.40 21.41 -1.11
CA LEU A 507 -35.20 20.09 -1.71
C LEU A 507 -36.50 19.40 -2.13
N LYS A 508 -37.66 19.83 -1.59
CA LYS A 508 -38.97 19.38 -2.08
C LYS A 508 -39.31 19.93 -3.46
N ASP A 509 -38.84 21.14 -3.76
CA ASP A 509 -39.05 21.80 -5.05
C ASP A 509 -38.00 21.38 -6.10
N ALA A 510 -36.91 20.72 -5.68
CA ALA A 510 -35.83 20.22 -6.54
C ALA A 510 -36.15 18.83 -7.09
N ASP A 511 -36.40 18.69 -8.39
CA ASP A 511 -36.60 17.37 -9.00
C ASP A 511 -35.32 16.72 -9.54
N SER A 512 -34.25 17.52 -9.71
CA SER A 512 -32.94 17.06 -10.17
C SER A 512 -31.79 17.99 -9.76
N PHE A 513 -30.60 17.42 -9.67
CA PHE A 513 -29.37 18.12 -9.27
C PHE A 513 -28.14 17.36 -9.79
N GLU A 514 -27.00 18.02 -9.77
CA GLU A 514 -25.72 17.46 -10.20
C GLU A 514 -24.80 17.25 -8.99
N ILE A 515 -24.06 16.14 -8.98
CA ILE A 515 -23.06 15.82 -7.97
C ILE A 515 -21.72 15.66 -8.69
N VAL A 516 -20.68 16.35 -8.22
CA VAL A 516 -19.30 16.11 -8.63
C VAL A 516 -18.55 15.49 -7.46
N ILE A 517 -17.91 14.35 -7.69
CA ILE A 517 -17.16 13.60 -6.69
C ILE A 517 -15.74 13.33 -7.18
N ALA A 518 -14.77 13.53 -6.30
CA ALA A 518 -13.37 13.15 -6.49
C ALA A 518 -12.93 12.23 -5.35
N PHE A 519 -12.19 11.17 -5.67
CA PHE A 519 -11.62 10.25 -4.69
C PHE A 519 -10.10 10.44 -4.66
N MET A 520 -9.54 10.76 -3.51
CA MET A 520 -8.09 10.88 -3.30
C MET A 520 -7.62 10.04 -2.10
N ASN A 521 -6.33 9.72 -2.09
CA ASN A 521 -5.68 9.15 -0.92
C ASN A 521 -5.07 10.26 -0.02
N SER A 522 -4.48 9.89 1.13
CA SER A 522 -3.89 10.86 2.06
C SER A 522 -2.63 11.57 1.54
N GLU A 523 -2.02 11.10 0.45
CA GLU A 523 -0.94 11.81 -0.27
C GLU A 523 -1.48 12.79 -1.31
N GLY A 524 -2.81 12.95 -1.45
CA GLY A 524 -3.40 13.81 -2.46
C GLY A 524 -3.36 13.25 -3.88
N MET A 525 -3.19 11.95 -4.05
CA MET A 525 -3.28 11.30 -5.35
C MET A 525 -4.75 11.11 -5.72
N LEU A 526 -5.20 11.72 -6.81
CA LEU A 526 -6.54 11.54 -7.38
C LEU A 526 -6.62 10.20 -8.10
N ALA A 527 -7.57 9.35 -7.71
CA ALA A 527 -7.82 8.07 -8.36
C ALA A 527 -8.09 8.27 -9.85
N TYR A 528 -7.47 7.44 -10.69
CA TYR A 528 -7.67 7.45 -12.14
C TYR A 528 -7.41 8.80 -12.85
N ASP A 529 -6.84 9.79 -12.15
CA ASP A 529 -6.75 11.17 -12.64
C ASP A 529 -8.10 11.73 -13.14
N CYS A 530 -9.20 11.37 -12.48
CA CYS A 530 -10.53 11.78 -12.91
C CYS A 530 -11.44 12.23 -11.77
N VAL A 531 -12.51 12.93 -12.15
CA VAL A 531 -13.65 13.23 -11.29
C VAL A 531 -14.93 12.67 -11.92
N TRP A 532 -15.86 12.23 -11.08
CA TRP A 532 -17.14 11.71 -11.53
C TRP A 532 -18.22 12.76 -11.38
N LYS A 533 -18.96 13.01 -12.45
CA LYS A 533 -20.13 13.88 -12.48
C LYS A 533 -21.40 13.03 -12.64
N PHE A 534 -22.27 13.06 -11.64
CA PHE A 534 -23.56 12.41 -11.64
C PHE A 534 -24.67 13.44 -11.85
N CYS A 535 -25.58 13.19 -12.78
CA CYS A 535 -26.82 13.95 -12.90
C CYS A 535 -27.93 13.11 -12.25
N ILE A 536 -28.52 13.57 -11.15
CA ILE A 536 -29.53 12.83 -10.37
C ILE A 536 -30.90 13.45 -10.60
N SER A 537 -31.93 12.61 -10.81
CA SER A 537 -33.31 13.08 -10.96
C SER A 537 -34.29 12.09 -10.33
N SER A 538 -35.21 12.60 -9.50
CA SER A 538 -36.32 11.81 -8.94
C SER A 538 -37.38 11.51 -10.01
N THR A 539 -37.47 12.35 -11.05
CA THR A 539 -38.31 12.15 -12.23
C THR A 539 -37.51 11.47 -13.36
N PRO A 540 -38.10 10.52 -14.12
CA PRO A 540 -37.40 9.90 -15.25
C PRO A 540 -36.97 10.94 -16.30
N ARG A 541 -35.66 11.10 -16.51
CA ARG A 541 -35.07 12.03 -17.48
C ARG A 541 -33.91 11.36 -18.21
N SER A 542 -33.80 11.59 -19.52
CA SER A 542 -32.70 11.04 -20.32
C SER A 542 -31.36 11.55 -19.82
N GLY A 543 -30.41 10.66 -19.58
CA GLY A 543 -29.06 10.99 -19.11
C GLY A 543 -28.94 11.31 -17.61
N TYR A 544 -30.00 11.09 -16.83
CA TYR A 544 -30.00 11.19 -15.37
C TYR A 544 -30.09 9.81 -14.71
N LEU A 545 -29.50 9.68 -13.54
CA LEU A 545 -29.63 8.51 -12.67
C LEU A 545 -30.74 8.75 -11.65
N HIS A 546 -31.43 7.67 -11.29
CA HIS A 546 -32.34 7.70 -10.16
C HIS A 546 -31.54 7.78 -8.84
N PRO A 547 -31.99 8.53 -7.81
CA PRO A 547 -31.29 8.64 -6.52
C PRO A 547 -30.84 7.29 -5.93
N ARG A 548 -31.73 6.28 -5.95
CA ARG A 548 -31.41 4.92 -5.50
C ARG A 548 -30.23 4.25 -6.23
N GLN A 549 -29.99 4.54 -7.50
CA GLN A 549 -28.84 3.98 -8.22
C GLN A 549 -27.54 4.57 -7.67
N PHE A 550 -27.51 5.88 -7.46
CA PHE A 550 -26.38 6.56 -6.81
C PHE A 550 -26.18 6.09 -5.36
N THR A 551 -27.25 5.94 -4.58
CA THR A 551 -27.18 5.41 -3.20
C THR A 551 -26.57 4.01 -3.16
N ARG A 552 -27.02 3.11 -4.05
CA ARG A 552 -26.48 1.75 -4.13
C ARG A 552 -25.00 1.75 -4.49
N LEU A 553 -24.60 2.62 -5.42
CA LEU A 553 -23.20 2.77 -5.81
C LEU A 553 -22.34 3.21 -4.60
N MET A 554 -22.71 4.30 -3.93
CA MET A 554 -21.93 4.84 -2.80
C MET A 554 -21.88 3.88 -1.60
N ALA A 555 -22.96 3.12 -1.36
CA ALA A 555 -22.97 2.06 -0.37
C ALA A 555 -22.06 0.89 -0.79
N SER A 556 -22.12 0.47 -2.06
CA SER A 556 -21.33 -0.66 -2.56
C SER A 556 -19.82 -0.42 -2.58
N CYS A 557 -19.38 0.84 -2.76
CA CYS A 557 -17.97 1.19 -2.66
C CYS A 557 -17.51 1.44 -1.22
N GLY A 558 -18.39 1.32 -0.22
CA GLY A 558 -18.03 1.51 1.19
C GLY A 558 -17.75 2.97 1.57
N ALA A 559 -18.25 3.93 0.79
CA ALA A 559 -18.08 5.36 1.04
C ALA A 559 -19.01 5.89 2.14
N THR A 560 -20.16 5.25 2.36
CA THR A 560 -21.14 5.64 3.38
C THR A 560 -20.99 4.79 4.63
N SER A 561 -21.27 5.38 5.81
CA SER A 561 -21.25 4.70 7.11
C SER A 561 -19.90 4.05 7.47
N ASN A 562 -18.82 4.61 6.93
CA ASN A 562 -17.46 4.12 7.13
C ASN A 562 -16.61 5.20 7.82
N PRO A 563 -16.18 5.01 9.08
CA PRO A 563 -15.41 6.00 9.83
C PRO A 563 -14.01 6.25 9.25
N ASN A 564 -13.52 5.35 8.40
CA ASN A 564 -12.23 5.51 7.71
C ASN A 564 -12.34 6.33 6.43
N VAL A 565 -13.55 6.73 6.02
CA VAL A 565 -13.77 7.59 4.85
C VAL A 565 -13.96 9.03 5.29
N SER A 566 -13.24 9.95 4.66
CA SER A 566 -13.30 11.38 4.93
C SER A 566 -14.04 12.10 3.81
N TRP A 567 -15.28 12.48 4.04
CA TRP A 567 -16.05 13.34 3.15
C TRP A 567 -15.66 14.80 3.38
N VAL A 568 -15.21 15.46 2.33
CA VAL A 568 -14.68 16.82 2.37
C VAL A 568 -15.55 17.74 1.52
N THR A 569 -15.97 18.85 2.12
CA THR A 569 -16.83 19.85 1.50
C THR A 569 -16.35 21.26 1.80
N PHE A 570 -16.86 22.25 1.06
CA PHE A 570 -16.73 23.66 1.39
C PHE A 570 -18.13 24.29 1.42
N HIS A 571 -18.62 24.69 2.60
CA HIS A 571 -20.03 25.08 2.78
C HIS A 571 -21.02 24.00 2.34
N GLY A 572 -20.77 22.75 2.76
CA GLY A 572 -21.44 21.57 2.23
C GLY A 572 -22.88 21.35 2.68
N ALA A 573 -23.47 22.19 3.55
CA ALA A 573 -24.76 21.95 4.21
C ALA A 573 -25.89 21.53 3.24
N HIS A 574 -26.10 22.30 2.16
CA HIS A 574 -27.14 22.00 1.16
C HIS A 574 -26.80 20.74 0.34
N GLY A 575 -25.52 20.58 -0.02
CA GLY A 575 -25.08 19.41 -0.79
C GLY A 575 -25.25 18.12 0.01
N ILE A 576 -24.81 18.10 1.26
CA ILE A 576 -24.98 16.96 2.16
C ILE A 576 -26.46 16.66 2.41
N ALA A 577 -27.32 17.66 2.60
CA ALA A 577 -28.77 17.45 2.69
C ALA A 577 -29.34 16.79 1.41
N SER A 578 -28.85 17.18 0.23
CA SER A 578 -29.25 16.57 -1.06
C SER A 578 -28.81 15.11 -1.17
N LEU A 579 -27.59 14.80 -0.71
CA LEU A 579 -27.09 13.42 -0.65
C LEU A 579 -27.92 12.57 0.33
N ILE A 580 -28.21 13.07 1.53
CA ILE A 580 -29.04 12.36 2.52
C ILE A 580 -30.45 12.12 1.99
N SER A 581 -31.04 13.11 1.32
CA SER A 581 -32.34 12.95 0.65
C SER A 581 -32.30 11.83 -0.39
N SER A 582 -31.20 11.70 -1.14
CA SER A 582 -31.02 10.59 -2.09
C SER A 582 -30.85 9.24 -1.40
N PHE A 583 -30.06 9.21 -0.33
CA PHE A 583 -29.78 8.00 0.44
C PHE A 583 -31.02 7.48 1.18
N SER A 584 -31.91 8.39 1.55
CA SER A 584 -33.15 8.10 2.25
C SER A 584 -34.33 7.86 1.29
N ALA A 585 -34.16 7.97 -0.04
CA ALA A 585 -35.30 7.87 -0.96
C ALA A 585 -36.02 6.49 -0.87
N PRO A 586 -37.33 6.46 -0.54
CA PRO A 586 -38.32 7.51 -0.79
C PRO A 586 -38.72 8.33 0.44
N GLN A 587 -38.09 8.12 1.59
CA GLN A 587 -38.33 8.94 2.78
C GLN A 587 -37.79 10.37 2.58
N ASP A 588 -38.57 11.36 3.02
CA ASP A 588 -38.13 12.75 3.12
C ASP A 588 -36.98 12.88 4.15
N LEU A 589 -36.29 14.02 4.11
CA LEU A 589 -35.39 14.42 5.18
C LEU A 589 -36.11 14.45 6.54
N PRO A 590 -35.40 14.16 7.66
CA PRO A 590 -36.00 14.11 8.99
C PRO A 590 -36.81 15.35 9.37
N SER A 591 -37.88 15.17 10.14
CA SER A 591 -38.79 16.27 10.50
C SER A 591 -38.11 17.38 11.28
N ASP A 592 -37.10 17.06 12.09
CA ASP A 592 -36.42 17.96 13.00
C ASP A 592 -34.90 17.94 12.82
N TRP A 593 -34.25 19.00 13.30
CA TRP A 593 -32.81 19.21 13.18
C TRP A 593 -31.96 18.16 13.93
N PRO A 594 -32.24 17.81 15.20
CA PRO A 594 -31.50 16.75 15.89
C PRO A 594 -31.48 15.41 15.13
N SER A 595 -32.64 14.94 14.68
CA SER A 595 -32.75 13.70 13.88
C SER A 595 -31.94 13.75 12.59
N TYR A 596 -31.90 14.91 11.92
CA TYR A 596 -31.05 15.12 10.75
C TYR A 596 -29.56 15.04 11.08
N VAL A 597 -29.11 15.62 12.19
CA VAL A 597 -27.72 15.54 12.63
C VAL A 597 -27.30 14.09 12.93
N GLU A 598 -28.16 13.31 13.58
CA GLU A 598 -27.92 11.87 13.82
C GLU A 598 -27.81 11.10 12.50
N GLN A 599 -28.76 11.31 11.59
CA GLN A 599 -28.75 10.64 10.29
C GLN A 599 -27.52 11.02 9.46
N ARG A 600 -27.11 12.29 9.49
CA ARG A 600 -25.89 12.77 8.85
C ARG A 600 -24.66 12.06 9.40
N ARG A 601 -24.52 11.93 10.72
CA ARG A 601 -23.42 11.19 11.36
C ARG A 601 -23.41 9.71 11.01
N ALA A 602 -24.60 9.11 10.84
CA ALA A 602 -24.72 7.71 10.42
C ALA A 602 -24.23 7.49 8.98
N TYR A 603 -24.53 8.39 8.04
CA TYR A 603 -24.06 8.28 6.66
C TYR A 603 -22.61 8.76 6.47
N PHE A 604 -22.20 9.80 7.18
CA PHE A 604 -20.92 10.49 7.03
C PHE A 604 -20.20 10.64 8.37
N PRO A 605 -19.72 9.53 8.97
CA PRO A 605 -19.05 9.58 10.28
C PRO A 605 -17.74 10.38 10.23
N GLY A 606 -16.98 10.32 9.13
CA GLY A 606 -15.82 11.18 8.88
C GLY A 606 -16.16 12.29 7.90
N MET A 607 -16.66 13.43 8.38
CA MET A 607 -17.03 14.56 7.53
C MET A 607 -16.30 15.83 7.97
N TYR A 608 -15.80 16.57 6.98
CA TYR A 608 -14.97 17.76 7.15
C TYR A 608 -15.48 18.88 6.23
N ASP A 609 -15.87 20.01 6.81
CA ASP A 609 -16.17 21.22 6.06
C ASP A 609 -14.99 22.19 6.17
N VAL A 610 -14.29 22.41 5.06
CA VAL A 610 -13.13 23.28 5.00
C VAL A 610 -13.48 24.70 5.47
N ALA A 611 -14.68 25.19 5.13
CA ALA A 611 -15.12 26.53 5.56
C ALA A 611 -15.29 26.61 7.09
N LEU A 612 -15.65 25.51 7.76
CA LEU A 612 -15.71 25.44 9.22
C LEU A 612 -14.29 25.34 9.82
N ILE A 613 -13.44 24.48 9.25
CA ILE A 613 -12.08 24.24 9.74
C ILE A 613 -11.25 25.53 9.76
N VAL A 614 -11.31 26.34 8.71
CA VAL A 614 -10.53 27.59 8.62
C VAL A 614 -10.88 28.63 9.68
N HIS A 615 -12.06 28.55 10.31
CA HIS A 615 -12.41 29.45 11.40
C HIS A 615 -11.58 29.19 12.68
N ARG A 616 -10.97 28.01 12.80
CA ARG A 616 -10.07 27.69 13.91
C ARG A 616 -8.68 28.30 13.78
N TYR A 617 -8.33 28.82 12.61
CA TYR A 617 -7.00 29.31 12.27
C TYR A 617 -6.98 30.83 12.20
N PRO A 618 -6.46 31.53 13.23
CA PRO A 618 -6.45 32.99 13.28
C PRO A 618 -5.56 33.63 12.20
N ASP A 619 -4.53 32.91 11.76
CA ASP A 619 -3.57 33.29 10.72
C ASP A 619 -4.19 33.35 9.31
N ILE A 620 -5.27 32.61 9.07
CA ILE A 620 -6.06 32.74 7.84
C ILE A 620 -6.87 34.04 7.92
N GLY A 621 -6.51 35.05 7.12
CA GLY A 621 -7.11 36.38 7.20
C GLY A 621 -8.64 36.41 7.10
N ILE A 622 -9.25 37.36 7.79
CA ILE A 622 -10.67 37.70 7.63
C ILE A 622 -10.78 38.78 6.56
N LEU A 623 -11.75 38.66 5.65
CA LEU A 623 -12.02 39.72 4.68
C LEU A 623 -12.48 41.00 5.42
N PRO A 624 -11.75 42.13 5.29
CA PRO A 624 -12.06 43.35 6.04
C PRO A 624 -13.45 43.91 5.79
N THR A 625 -14.02 43.60 4.62
CA THR A 625 -15.33 44.09 4.16
C THR A 625 -16.51 43.29 4.68
N THR A 626 -16.32 42.03 5.08
CA THR A 626 -17.43 41.11 5.43
C THR A 626 -17.31 40.48 6.80
N GLY A 627 -16.12 40.51 7.42
CA GLY A 627 -15.90 39.86 8.72
C GLY A 627 -15.89 38.33 8.65
N CYS A 628 -15.93 37.72 7.46
CA CYS A 628 -15.81 36.27 7.26
C CYS A 628 -14.48 35.88 6.59
N LYS A 629 -14.15 34.58 6.62
CA LYS A 629 -12.95 34.01 5.96
C LYS A 629 -13.04 33.97 4.42
N GLY A 630 -14.12 34.50 3.83
CA GLY A 630 -14.31 34.57 2.37
C GLY A 630 -14.91 33.32 1.74
N GLY A 631 -14.86 33.24 0.41
CA GLY A 631 -15.20 32.04 -0.36
C GLY A 631 -14.04 31.08 -0.53
N LEU A 632 -14.26 29.98 -1.27
CA LEU A 632 -13.26 28.92 -1.45
C LEU A 632 -11.94 29.46 -2.03
N PHE A 633 -12.03 30.35 -3.01
CA PHE A 633 -10.86 30.97 -3.64
C PHE A 633 -10.12 31.94 -2.70
N ASP A 634 -10.81 32.57 -1.75
CA ASP A 634 -10.16 33.43 -0.76
C ASP A 634 -9.39 32.59 0.26
N VAL A 635 -9.99 31.49 0.71
CA VAL A 635 -9.34 30.50 1.57
C VAL A 635 -8.13 29.90 0.86
N ALA A 636 -8.27 29.47 -0.39
CA ALA A 636 -7.17 28.92 -1.17
C ALA A 636 -6.01 29.92 -1.33
N ARG A 637 -6.32 31.20 -1.58
CA ARG A 637 -5.32 32.27 -1.65
C ARG A 637 -4.60 32.47 -0.31
N ALA A 638 -5.35 32.46 0.79
CA ALA A 638 -4.79 32.60 2.13
C ALA A 638 -3.91 31.41 2.54
N LEU A 639 -4.18 30.23 1.95
CA LEU A 639 -3.39 29.01 2.12
C LEU A 639 -2.21 28.90 1.14
N ASP A 640 -1.96 29.92 0.31
CA ASP A 640 -0.91 29.92 -0.72
C ASP A 640 -1.01 28.71 -1.68
N LEU A 641 -2.20 28.52 -2.25
CA LEU A 641 -2.48 27.50 -3.26
C LEU A 641 -2.64 28.13 -4.64
N ASN A 642 -2.05 27.52 -5.67
CA ASN A 642 -2.18 28.02 -7.04
C ASN A 642 -3.58 27.80 -7.61
N PHE A 643 -4.06 28.79 -8.36
CA PHE A 643 -5.43 28.82 -8.87
C PHE A 643 -5.63 27.92 -10.09
N ILE A 644 -6.70 27.11 -10.05
CA ILE A 644 -7.34 26.59 -11.25
C ILE A 644 -8.23 27.73 -11.79
N LYS A 645 -8.02 28.14 -13.05
CA LYS A 645 -8.50 29.43 -13.59
C LYS A 645 -10.01 29.56 -13.73
N ASP A 646 -10.76 28.45 -13.80
CA ASP A 646 -12.19 28.45 -14.08
C ASP A 646 -13.00 28.07 -12.85
N ASP A 647 -13.90 28.95 -12.37
CA ASP A 647 -14.84 28.62 -11.30
C ASP A 647 -15.98 27.74 -11.82
N ASN A 648 -15.79 26.43 -11.70
CA ASN A 648 -16.79 25.42 -12.05
C ASN A 648 -16.80 24.32 -10.96
N PRO A 649 -17.83 23.46 -10.91
CA PRO A 649 -17.96 22.46 -9.84
C PRO A 649 -16.76 21.52 -9.71
N VAL A 650 -16.10 21.16 -10.82
CA VAL A 650 -14.89 20.32 -10.81
C VAL A 650 -13.74 21.05 -10.14
N THR A 651 -13.46 22.28 -10.56
CA THR A 651 -12.46 23.14 -9.93
C THR A 651 -12.70 23.30 -8.44
N ARG A 652 -13.96 23.49 -8.03
CA ARG A 652 -14.34 23.70 -6.63
C ARG A 652 -14.09 22.44 -5.78
N VAL A 653 -14.43 21.25 -6.28
CA VAL A 653 -14.10 19.99 -5.58
C VAL A 653 -12.59 19.84 -5.39
N LEU A 654 -11.81 20.03 -6.46
CA LEU A 654 -10.36 19.87 -6.41
C LEU A 654 -9.70 20.89 -5.49
N LEU A 655 -10.13 22.15 -5.55
CA LEU A 655 -9.61 23.22 -4.70
C LEU A 655 -10.00 23.02 -3.23
N THR A 656 -11.20 22.48 -2.97
CA THR A 656 -11.63 22.07 -1.63
C THR A 656 -10.72 20.98 -1.07
N LEU A 657 -10.39 19.96 -1.87
CA LEU A 657 -9.45 18.91 -1.48
C LEU A 657 -8.04 19.44 -1.22
N ARG A 658 -7.53 20.35 -2.07
CA ARG A 658 -6.22 21.01 -1.84
C ARG A 658 -6.19 21.81 -0.55
N CYS A 659 -7.26 22.57 -0.26
CA CYS A 659 -7.38 23.32 0.99
C CYS A 659 -7.40 22.37 2.20
N TYR A 660 -8.17 21.29 2.10
CA TYR A 660 -8.21 20.26 3.14
C TYR A 660 -6.84 19.64 3.40
N MET A 661 -6.10 19.25 2.36
CA MET A 661 -4.73 18.73 2.52
C MET A 661 -3.81 19.73 3.20
N ARG A 662 -3.76 20.97 2.72
CA ARG A 662 -2.89 22.02 3.28
C ARG A 662 -3.22 22.31 4.75
N LEU A 663 -4.48 22.15 5.15
CA LEU A 663 -4.89 22.26 6.54
C LEU A 663 -4.51 21.00 7.33
N ALA A 664 -4.74 19.80 6.76
CA ALA A 664 -4.42 18.51 7.35
C ALA A 664 -2.92 18.31 7.62
N ASP A 665 -2.06 18.96 6.83
CA ASP A 665 -0.62 18.96 7.04
C ASP A 665 -0.18 19.78 8.26
N ARG A 666 -1.07 20.61 8.85
CA ARG A 666 -0.72 21.41 10.02
C ARG A 666 -0.73 20.54 11.27
N GLY A 667 0.29 20.67 12.13
CA GLY A 667 0.39 19.89 13.37
C GLY A 667 -0.71 20.16 14.41
N ASP A 668 -1.51 21.22 14.22
CA ASP A 668 -2.69 21.56 15.02
C ASP A 668 -4.01 21.23 14.29
N PHE A 669 -3.97 20.39 13.24
CA PHE A 669 -5.17 19.96 12.54
C PHE A 669 -6.14 19.25 13.49
N PRO A 670 -7.45 19.53 13.39
CA PRO A 670 -8.42 18.85 14.24
C PRO A 670 -8.42 17.35 13.91
N ASP A 671 -7.92 16.53 14.84
CA ASP A 671 -7.90 15.07 14.69
C ASP A 671 -9.26 14.49 14.28
N LYS A 672 -9.24 13.24 13.80
CA LYS A 672 -10.44 12.43 13.51
C LYS A 672 -11.34 12.15 14.74
N GLN A 673 -11.12 12.81 15.87
CA GLN A 673 -11.99 12.79 17.06
C GLN A 673 -12.32 14.21 17.56
N SER A 674 -12.00 15.24 16.76
CA SER A 674 -12.17 16.64 17.15
C SER A 674 -13.63 17.10 17.12
N ALA A 675 -13.91 18.17 17.87
CA ALA A 675 -15.25 18.77 17.95
C ALA A 675 -15.83 19.24 16.60
N VAL A 676 -15.04 19.37 15.53
CA VAL A 676 -15.51 19.80 14.20
C VAL A 676 -15.80 18.64 13.25
N GLN A 677 -15.34 17.42 13.55
CA GLN A 677 -15.65 16.25 12.74
C GLN A 677 -17.16 15.95 12.78
N GLY A 678 -17.76 15.72 11.62
CA GLY A 678 -19.20 15.48 11.52
C GLY A 678 -20.04 16.76 11.61
N GLN A 679 -19.41 17.94 11.61
CA GLN A 679 -20.06 19.25 11.53
C GLN A 679 -19.89 19.88 10.15
N LEU A 680 -20.82 20.77 9.77
CA LEU A 680 -20.75 21.57 8.55
C LEU A 680 -20.79 23.04 8.89
N MET A 681 -20.39 23.88 7.95
CA MET A 681 -20.57 25.32 8.07
C MET A 681 -22.04 25.68 7.79
N GLU A 682 -22.89 25.56 8.81
CA GLU A 682 -24.35 25.74 8.73
C GLU A 682 -24.81 27.20 8.56
N HIS A 683 -23.90 28.16 8.75
CA HIS A 683 -24.20 29.59 8.65
C HIS A 683 -22.93 30.36 8.24
N CYS A 684 -23.01 31.26 7.26
CA CYS A 684 -21.98 32.29 6.99
C CYS A 684 -22.61 33.69 7.11
N CYS A 685 -21.80 34.75 7.20
CA CYS A 685 -22.29 36.13 7.22
C CYS A 685 -23.15 36.46 5.97
N TRP A 686 -24.02 37.46 6.08
CA TRP A 686 -24.90 37.89 4.97
C TRP A 686 -24.12 38.39 3.74
N SER A 687 -22.93 38.93 3.96
CA SER A 687 -22.07 39.53 2.94
C SER A 687 -21.03 38.56 2.35
N CYS A 688 -21.06 37.29 2.77
CA CYS A 688 -20.06 36.26 2.48
C CYS A 688 -19.91 36.07 0.95
N PRO A 689 -18.71 36.27 0.35
CA PRO A 689 -18.51 36.11 -1.10
C PRO A 689 -18.76 34.67 -1.58
N ALA A 690 -18.61 33.68 -0.69
CA ALA A 690 -19.04 32.30 -0.94
C ALA A 690 -20.51 32.21 -1.39
N LYS A 691 -21.35 33.13 -0.89
CA LYS A 691 -22.77 33.26 -1.26
C LYS A 691 -22.98 34.11 -2.51
N ARG A 692 -21.99 34.89 -2.97
CA ARG A 692 -22.13 35.79 -4.14
C ARG A 692 -21.92 35.09 -5.48
N MET A 693 -21.29 33.91 -5.53
CA MET A 693 -21.08 33.18 -6.78
C MET A 693 -22.17 32.15 -7.10
N GLU A 694 -23.15 32.01 -6.23
CA GLU A 694 -24.48 31.65 -6.72
C GLU A 694 -25.00 32.84 -7.56
N HIS A 695 -24.91 34.08 -7.09
CA HIS A 695 -25.48 35.29 -7.72
C HIS A 695 -24.89 35.81 -9.06
N ALA A 696 -23.96 35.14 -9.74
CA ALA A 696 -23.36 35.64 -10.99
C ALA A 696 -23.63 34.75 -12.21
#